data_AF-A0A7S2H2L1-F1
#
_entry.id   AF-A0A7S2H2L1-F1
#
_cell.length_a   1.000
_cell.length_b   1.000
_cell.length_c   1.000
_cell.angle_alpha   90.00
_cell.angle_beta   90.00
_cell.angle_gamma   90.00
#
_symmetry.space_group_name_H-M   'P 1'
#
loop_
_entity.id
_entity.type
_entity.pdbx_description
1 polymer ?
#
loop_
_entity_poly.entity_id
_entity_poly.type
_entity_poly.pdbx_seq_one_letter_code
_entity_poly.pdbx_strand_id
1 'polypeptide(L)'
;VKSSLTVEERQRLKELQRMLEDRPTQVGPRGGKLTGASVYQRENRRLRRVLEGGKPRLDHDDHMTPMFERMRQEQEAARTLQKTWKRYVILTFWRTRLNQIYLIKRIQALWRGVLGRRRVAEWFHERRRLIVLWQARIRRHLDVVHLRADEVIWNACATMCQSVIRGYLGRGRAWFLKQTLAVSRIQCLWRGATGRAVADRLWLNGQASKIQRLMRGELARRVMKAEKSERSRQAFKIQNVWRGFFARLTRNRLLYERETSYRHNTVTEIQADVSWWTDELERLARNMNRKQLPQQIAAKDSRLKELSQLIREEEFNLEDAVTDRAGLSPRAAAQGWESELDERVVATEVLLKGYRLDFLFGARLDQAKLQEEFHRRQGVLTRAHMKLRDLNRWRDEEIKELFDRDARTTHETEARNMRKKIAGERRRWAVRFYTPAGKPDQYRRPGRPMDPRVLAGPEGDVFTGGNVDLLAFEGDEQTLRLGSSDSLKGIMGKIQLQNFINETQKMESLIAPLVGPMQKLQRAGQQGGEGVEDEKEADDEREIWVKPDGKVLREHPARAAERARREAAAAEKSWEDPGATPLRVPGFPDLGSHTPQDNSYREEGSSSRFSEGHTPDEYFTGEGGFVSGMGEDEYESRRREEEEAAEEEEERRKEEEEEEEERLRKKKSKKTASRIPWALLDELEDEKYKFDLEKNLKAAFGKTLD
;
A
#
# COMPACT_ATOMS: atom_id res chain seq x y z
N VAL A 1 -84.31 102.25 -30.55
CA VAL A 1 -84.26 102.21 -32.03
C VAL A 1 -85.20 103.28 -32.55
N LYS A 2 -84.82 103.98 -33.62
CA LYS A 2 -85.76 104.66 -34.53
C LYS A 2 -87.10 103.91 -34.56
N SER A 3 -88.16 104.62 -34.18
CA SER A 3 -89.56 104.38 -34.54
C SER A 3 -89.95 102.96 -34.97
N SER A 4 -90.50 102.19 -34.04
CA SER A 4 -91.47 101.15 -34.38
C SER A 4 -92.68 101.35 -33.47
N LEU A 5 -93.49 102.36 -33.78
CA LEU A 5 -94.83 102.53 -33.21
C LEU A 5 -95.53 101.17 -33.28
N THR A 6 -95.95 100.71 -32.12
CA THR A 6 -96.62 99.42 -31.95
C THR A 6 -97.96 99.43 -32.66
N VAL A 7 -98.47 98.26 -33.04
CA VAL A 7 -99.74 98.12 -33.79
C VAL A 7 -100.89 98.81 -33.06
N GLU A 8 -100.89 98.78 -31.71
CA GLU A 8 -101.87 99.46 -30.86
C GLU A 8 -101.78 100.99 -30.96
N GLU A 9 -100.58 101.55 -31.10
CA GLU A 9 -100.39 103.00 -31.25
C GLU A 9 -100.74 103.49 -32.67
N ARG A 10 -100.56 102.66 -33.71
CA ARG A 10 -101.09 102.92 -35.06
C ARG A 10 -102.62 102.81 -35.12
N GLN A 11 -103.23 101.93 -34.32
CA GLN A 11 -104.68 101.84 -34.20
C GLN A 11 -105.27 103.05 -33.47
N ARG A 12 -104.62 103.52 -32.39
CA ARG A 12 -105.04 104.74 -31.67
C ARG A 12 -104.90 106.02 -32.50
N LEU A 13 -103.88 106.13 -33.36
CA LEU A 13 -103.77 107.25 -34.30
C LEU A 13 -104.82 107.19 -35.43
N LYS A 14 -105.18 106.00 -35.91
CA LYS A 14 -106.30 105.81 -36.86
C LYS A 14 -107.68 106.04 -36.21
N GLU A 15 -107.83 105.76 -34.93
CA GLU A 15 -109.04 106.09 -34.15
C GLU A 15 -109.18 107.61 -33.93
N LEU A 16 -108.09 108.31 -33.63
CA LEU A 16 -108.09 109.77 -33.50
C LEU A 16 -108.30 110.48 -34.84
N GLN A 17 -107.80 109.93 -35.95
CA GLN A 17 -108.07 110.43 -37.31
C GLN A 17 -109.53 110.17 -37.73
N ARG A 18 -110.13 109.03 -37.34
CA ARG A 18 -111.58 108.76 -37.51
C ARG A 18 -112.48 109.65 -36.66
N MET A 19 -112.03 110.08 -35.48
CA MET A 19 -112.81 111.01 -34.62
C MET A 19 -112.78 112.47 -35.10
N LEU A 20 -111.91 112.81 -36.06
CA LEU A 20 -111.76 114.17 -36.60
C LEU A 20 -112.32 114.33 -38.02
N GLU A 21 -112.51 113.24 -38.80
CA GLU A 21 -112.95 113.31 -40.21
C GLU A 21 -114.40 112.86 -40.48
N ASP A 22 -115.15 112.35 -39.50
CA ASP A 22 -116.59 112.03 -39.63
C ASP A 22 -117.43 112.78 -38.54
N ARG A 23 -117.95 113.99 -38.85
CA ARG A 23 -119.34 114.28 -39.30
C ARG A 23 -120.43 114.27 -38.20
N PRO A 24 -121.60 114.94 -38.38
CA PRO A 24 -121.89 116.24 -39.03
C PRO A 24 -122.96 117.10 -38.29
N THR A 25 -123.15 118.30 -38.83
CA THR A 25 -124.32 119.20 -38.75
C THR A 25 -125.64 118.57 -39.28
N GLN A 26 -126.75 118.72 -38.53
CA GLN A 26 -128.17 118.96 -38.97
C GLN A 26 -129.11 118.84 -37.73
N VAL A 27 -129.77 119.90 -37.24
CA VAL A 27 -131.12 120.42 -37.63
C VAL A 27 -132.22 119.34 -37.49
N GLY A 28 -132.94 119.22 -36.37
CA GLY A 28 -134.18 119.95 -35.97
C GLY A 28 -135.37 118.93 -35.84
N PRO A 29 -136.65 119.30 -35.60
CA PRO A 29 -137.29 120.19 -34.60
C PRO A 29 -138.57 119.56 -33.94
N ARG A 30 -139.16 120.15 -32.87
CA ARG A 30 -140.64 120.38 -32.67
C ARG A 30 -141.05 120.86 -31.25
N GLY A 31 -141.76 122.00 -31.23
CA GLY A 31 -142.86 122.37 -30.30
C GLY A 31 -142.50 123.30 -29.13
N GLY A 32 -143.04 124.52 -28.93
CA GLY A 32 -144.05 125.31 -29.64
C GLY A 32 -144.85 126.23 -28.69
N LYS A 33 -145.04 127.51 -29.11
CA LYS A 33 -146.05 128.59 -28.78
C LYS A 33 -145.39 129.91 -28.33
N LEU A 34 -145.24 130.91 -29.22
CA LEU A 34 -146.18 132.01 -29.60
C LEU A 34 -146.22 133.11 -28.51
N THR A 35 -145.86 134.39 -28.73
CA THR A 35 -146.37 135.35 -29.74
C THR A 35 -145.41 136.51 -30.03
N GLY A 36 -145.42 137.00 -31.28
CA GLY A 36 -144.85 138.31 -31.66
C GLY A 36 -145.92 139.41 -31.80
N ALA A 37 -145.48 140.67 -31.84
CA ALA A 37 -146.12 141.76 -32.59
C ALA A 37 -145.13 142.92 -32.82
N SER A 38 -144.92 143.24 -34.10
CA SER A 38 -144.01 144.24 -34.66
C SER A 38 -144.45 145.68 -34.38
N VAL A 39 -143.48 146.56 -34.06
CA VAL A 39 -143.63 147.96 -33.64
C VAL A 39 -144.50 148.77 -34.61
N TYR A 40 -144.47 148.46 -35.90
CA TYR A 40 -145.24 149.18 -36.92
C TYR A 40 -146.75 148.93 -36.88
N GLN A 41 -147.21 147.80 -36.34
CA GLN A 41 -148.64 147.59 -36.09
C GLN A 41 -149.13 148.31 -34.81
N ARG A 42 -148.22 148.72 -33.93
CA ARG A 42 -148.54 149.37 -32.65
C ARG A 42 -148.78 150.87 -32.86
N GLU A 43 -147.98 151.52 -33.70
CA GLU A 43 -148.14 152.94 -34.05
C GLU A 43 -149.38 153.20 -34.92
N ASN A 44 -149.75 152.27 -35.83
CA ASN A 44 -150.95 152.42 -36.68
C ASN A 44 -152.29 152.31 -35.92
N ARG A 45 -152.30 151.80 -34.68
CA ARG A 45 -153.45 151.90 -33.76
C ARG A 45 -153.50 153.22 -32.99
N ARG A 46 -152.39 153.95 -32.83
CA ARG A 46 -152.29 155.24 -32.12
C ARG A 46 -152.71 156.40 -33.02
N LEU A 47 -152.32 156.36 -34.30
CA LEU A 47 -152.72 157.35 -35.30
C LEU A 47 -154.22 157.26 -35.66
N ARG A 48 -154.83 156.05 -35.72
CA ARG A 48 -156.29 155.88 -35.93
C ARG A 48 -157.18 156.06 -34.68
N ARG A 49 -156.62 156.43 -33.53
CA ARG A 49 -157.40 156.90 -32.36
C ARG A 49 -157.35 158.43 -32.21
N VAL A 50 -156.30 159.08 -32.72
CA VAL A 50 -156.13 160.55 -32.73
C VAL A 50 -156.91 161.18 -33.90
N LEU A 51 -157.10 160.44 -35.00
CA LEU A 51 -158.06 160.80 -36.04
C LEU A 51 -159.53 160.74 -35.58
N GLU A 52 -159.84 160.22 -34.36
CA GLU A 52 -161.21 160.08 -33.82
C GLU A 52 -161.39 160.44 -32.31
N GLY A 53 -160.59 161.34 -31.74
CA GLY A 53 -161.02 162.05 -30.52
C GLY A 53 -160.83 161.34 -29.16
N GLY A 54 -159.80 160.52 -28.99
CA GLY A 54 -159.36 160.00 -27.67
C GLY A 54 -158.08 160.66 -27.13
N LYS A 55 -158.14 161.29 -25.93
CA LYS A 55 -157.04 162.04 -25.25
C LYS A 55 -155.85 161.16 -24.76
N PRO A 56 -154.58 161.65 -24.78
CA PRO A 56 -153.40 160.99 -24.20
C PRO A 56 -152.95 161.59 -22.83
N ARG A 57 -152.25 160.82 -21.99
CA ARG A 57 -151.55 161.24 -20.73
C ARG A 57 -150.30 160.35 -20.56
N LEU A 58 -149.04 160.82 -20.53
CA LEU A 58 -148.25 161.73 -19.64
C LEU A 58 -147.58 161.01 -18.43
N ASP A 59 -146.26 160.86 -18.56
CA ASP A 59 -145.10 161.06 -17.64
C ASP A 59 -145.02 160.46 -16.22
N HIS A 60 -143.85 159.90 -15.87
CA HIS A 60 -142.83 160.54 -15.00
C HIS A 60 -141.53 159.72 -14.81
N ASP A 61 -140.42 160.45 -14.65
CA ASP A 61 -139.01 160.03 -14.51
C ASP A 61 -138.64 159.43 -13.13
N ASP A 62 -137.66 158.51 -13.08
CA ASP A 62 -136.83 158.25 -11.89
C ASP A 62 -135.54 157.45 -12.22
N HIS A 63 -134.35 158.05 -12.08
CA HIS A 63 -133.09 157.62 -12.72
C HIS A 63 -132.12 156.73 -11.88
N MET A 64 -132.53 156.13 -10.76
CA MET A 64 -131.59 155.42 -9.85
C MET A 64 -131.76 153.88 -9.71
N THR A 65 -132.80 153.28 -10.30
CA THR A 65 -133.13 151.86 -10.12
C THR A 65 -132.28 150.84 -10.93
N PRO A 66 -131.85 151.09 -12.18
CA PRO A 66 -131.21 150.04 -12.99
C PRO A 66 -129.77 149.67 -12.55
N MET A 67 -129.12 150.49 -11.72
CA MET A 67 -127.77 150.21 -11.23
C MET A 67 -127.77 149.12 -10.14
N PHE A 68 -128.76 149.12 -9.24
CA PHE A 68 -128.83 148.15 -8.14
C PHE A 68 -129.24 146.75 -8.58
N GLU A 69 -130.01 146.62 -9.66
CA GLU A 69 -130.42 145.32 -10.21
C GLU A 69 -129.26 144.59 -10.89
N ARG A 70 -128.34 145.33 -11.53
CA ARG A 70 -127.13 144.76 -12.13
C ARG A 70 -126.20 144.16 -11.08
N MET A 71 -126.03 144.84 -9.95
CA MET A 71 -125.19 144.38 -8.84
C MET A 71 -125.75 143.10 -8.17
N ARG A 72 -127.08 142.92 -8.13
CA ARG A 72 -127.69 141.67 -7.63
C ARG A 72 -127.44 140.47 -8.54
N GLN A 73 -127.55 140.65 -9.86
CA GLN A 73 -127.34 139.55 -10.82
C GLN A 73 -125.89 139.03 -10.79
N GLU A 74 -124.92 139.93 -10.62
CA GLU A 74 -123.50 139.54 -10.49
C GLU A 74 -123.24 138.72 -9.22
N GLN A 75 -123.87 139.07 -8.09
CA GLN A 75 -123.74 138.30 -6.85
C GLN A 75 -124.37 136.91 -6.93
N GLU A 76 -125.51 136.76 -7.61
CA GLU A 76 -126.14 135.45 -7.80
C GLU A 76 -125.30 134.54 -8.71
N ALA A 77 -124.76 135.07 -9.81
CA ALA A 77 -123.86 134.32 -10.70
C ALA A 77 -122.65 133.79 -9.93
N ALA A 78 -122.03 134.60 -9.07
CA ALA A 78 -120.91 134.19 -8.22
C ALA A 78 -121.27 133.04 -7.26
N ARG A 79 -122.46 133.07 -6.64
CA ARG A 79 -122.91 131.97 -5.75
C ARG A 79 -123.11 130.67 -6.50
N THR A 80 -123.65 130.72 -7.71
CA THR A 80 -123.88 129.53 -8.54
C THR A 80 -122.55 128.89 -8.92
N LEU A 81 -121.57 129.71 -9.30
CA LEU A 81 -120.21 129.28 -9.66
C LEU A 81 -119.46 128.70 -8.45
N GLN A 82 -119.62 129.30 -7.26
CA GLN A 82 -119.06 128.74 -6.03
C GLN A 82 -119.69 127.39 -5.64
N LYS A 83 -121.01 127.21 -5.83
CA LYS A 83 -121.69 125.92 -5.56
C LYS A 83 -121.22 124.82 -6.50
N THR A 84 -121.08 125.10 -7.80
CA THR A 84 -120.61 124.11 -8.78
C THR A 84 -119.15 123.74 -8.52
N TRP A 85 -118.29 124.70 -8.20
CA TRP A 85 -116.88 124.46 -7.85
C TRP A 85 -116.73 123.57 -6.60
N LYS A 86 -117.47 123.86 -5.52
CA LYS A 86 -117.44 123.02 -4.31
C LYS A 86 -117.84 121.57 -4.60
N ARG A 87 -118.86 121.36 -5.44
CA ARG A 87 -119.30 120.01 -5.83
C ARG A 87 -118.25 119.27 -6.66
N TYR A 88 -117.58 119.98 -7.57
CA TYR A 88 -116.48 119.43 -8.37
C TYR A 88 -115.30 118.97 -7.50
N VAL A 89 -114.86 119.80 -6.54
CA VAL A 89 -113.76 119.48 -5.62
C VAL A 89 -114.09 118.26 -4.74
N ILE A 90 -115.32 118.17 -4.21
CA ILE A 90 -115.74 117.02 -3.40
C ILE A 90 -115.74 115.73 -4.23
N LEU A 91 -116.30 115.76 -5.44
CA LEU A 91 -116.35 114.58 -6.31
C LEU A 91 -114.95 114.12 -6.75
N THR A 92 -114.07 115.04 -7.09
CA THR A 92 -112.67 114.71 -7.47
C THR A 92 -111.88 114.14 -6.29
N PHE A 93 -112.06 114.66 -5.07
CA PHE A 93 -111.45 114.10 -3.87
C PHE A 93 -111.88 112.64 -3.63
N TRP A 94 -113.19 112.37 -3.63
CA TRP A 94 -113.70 111.02 -3.36
C TRP A 94 -113.33 110.01 -4.46
N ARG A 95 -113.33 110.43 -5.73
CA ARG A 95 -112.92 109.57 -6.85
C ARG A 95 -111.47 109.12 -6.71
N THR A 96 -110.58 110.05 -6.33
CA THR A 96 -109.16 109.75 -6.08
C THR A 96 -108.98 108.83 -4.86
N ARG A 97 -109.71 109.10 -3.76
CA ARG A 97 -109.61 108.31 -2.53
C ARG A 97 -110.11 106.87 -2.68
N LEU A 98 -111.22 106.66 -3.38
CA LEU A 98 -111.76 105.31 -3.62
C LEU A 98 -110.84 104.47 -4.52
N ASN A 99 -110.24 105.08 -5.54
CA ASN A 99 -109.23 104.40 -6.38
C ASN A 99 -108.01 103.97 -5.57
N GLN A 100 -107.51 104.81 -4.65
CA GLN A 100 -106.41 104.44 -3.75
C GLN A 100 -106.77 103.24 -2.86
N ILE A 101 -107.98 103.23 -2.27
CA ILE A 101 -108.43 102.12 -1.41
C ILE A 101 -108.53 100.81 -2.20
N TYR A 102 -109.05 100.85 -3.43
CA TYR A 102 -109.14 99.66 -4.29
C TYR A 102 -107.75 99.09 -4.63
N LEU A 103 -106.79 99.94 -5.00
CA LEU A 103 -105.42 99.52 -5.28
C LEU A 103 -104.74 98.88 -4.05
N ILE A 104 -104.93 99.45 -2.86
CA ILE A 104 -104.40 98.87 -1.61
C ILE A 104 -104.97 97.47 -1.39
N LYS A 105 -106.28 97.27 -1.52
CA LYS A 105 -106.92 95.95 -1.36
C LYS A 105 -106.37 94.93 -2.35
N ARG A 106 -106.16 95.33 -3.61
CA ARG A 106 -105.58 94.48 -4.66
C ARG A 106 -104.13 94.07 -4.34
N ILE A 107 -103.30 95.01 -3.87
CA ILE A 107 -101.92 94.73 -3.46
C ILE A 107 -101.90 93.77 -2.25
N GLN A 108 -102.76 94.01 -1.25
CA GLN A 108 -102.86 93.14 -0.08
C GLN A 108 -103.28 91.71 -0.42
N ALA A 109 -104.21 91.52 -1.36
CA ALA A 109 -104.62 90.19 -1.82
C ALA A 109 -103.47 89.44 -2.51
N LEU A 110 -102.71 90.11 -3.38
CA LEU A 110 -101.54 89.53 -4.04
C LEU A 110 -100.47 89.11 -3.02
N TRP A 111 -100.17 89.97 -2.05
CA TRP A 111 -99.16 89.71 -1.02
C TRP A 111 -99.53 88.51 -0.13
N ARG A 112 -100.81 88.40 0.29
CA ARG A 112 -101.29 87.23 1.05
C ARG A 112 -101.15 85.94 0.24
N GLY A 113 -101.43 85.98 -1.06
CA GLY A 113 -101.25 84.83 -1.96
C GLY A 113 -99.78 84.41 -2.11
N VAL A 114 -98.84 85.36 -2.21
CA VAL A 114 -97.40 85.08 -2.29
C VAL A 114 -96.89 84.45 -0.98
N LEU A 115 -97.26 85.02 0.17
CA LEU A 115 -96.87 84.48 1.48
C LEU A 115 -97.40 83.06 1.71
N GLY A 116 -98.65 82.80 1.34
CA GLY A 116 -99.24 81.45 1.45
C GLY A 116 -98.49 80.42 0.62
N ARG A 117 -98.22 80.72 -0.67
CA ARG A 117 -97.46 79.81 -1.54
C ARG A 117 -96.03 79.57 -1.06
N ARG A 118 -95.36 80.62 -0.57
CA ARG A 118 -94.00 80.50 -0.03
C ARG A 118 -93.94 79.59 1.19
N ARG A 119 -94.87 79.74 2.15
CA ARG A 119 -94.94 78.87 3.33
C ARG A 119 -95.20 77.41 2.97
N VAL A 120 -96.08 77.14 2.01
CA VAL A 120 -96.36 75.75 1.56
C VAL A 120 -95.12 75.14 0.89
N ALA A 121 -94.39 75.91 0.07
CA ALA A 121 -93.15 75.45 -0.53
C ALA A 121 -92.07 75.13 0.53
N GLU A 122 -91.87 76.03 1.50
CA GLU A 122 -90.95 75.81 2.63
C GLU A 122 -91.32 74.53 3.41
N TRP A 123 -92.61 74.30 3.67
CA TRP A 123 -93.09 73.07 4.32
C TRP A 123 -92.80 71.80 3.50
N PHE A 124 -93.03 71.82 2.17
CA PHE A 124 -92.71 70.68 1.32
C PHE A 124 -91.20 70.39 1.26
N HIS A 125 -90.36 71.43 1.24
CA HIS A 125 -88.91 71.27 1.27
C HIS A 125 -88.43 70.63 2.57
N GLU A 126 -88.91 71.09 3.73
CA GLU A 126 -88.55 70.49 5.01
C GLU A 126 -89.07 69.06 5.15
N ARG A 127 -90.29 68.77 4.71
CA ARG A 127 -90.81 67.38 4.67
C ARG A 127 -89.92 66.47 3.82
N ARG A 128 -89.50 66.93 2.63
CA ARG A 128 -88.61 66.15 1.74
C ARG A 128 -87.25 65.91 2.38
N ARG A 129 -86.65 66.94 2.98
CA ARG A 129 -85.38 66.87 3.70
C ARG A 129 -85.44 65.83 4.82
N LEU A 130 -86.49 65.87 5.63
CA LEU A 130 -86.68 64.90 6.73
C LEU A 130 -86.78 63.47 6.21
N ILE A 131 -87.56 63.22 5.15
CA ILE A 131 -87.68 61.87 4.55
C ILE A 131 -86.31 61.35 4.09
N VAL A 132 -85.50 62.18 3.42
CA VAL A 132 -84.15 61.80 2.96
C VAL A 132 -83.23 61.48 4.14
N LEU A 133 -83.25 62.30 5.20
CA LEU A 133 -82.45 62.05 6.41
C LEU A 133 -82.85 60.75 7.10
N TRP A 134 -84.15 60.48 7.19
CA TRP A 134 -84.67 59.22 7.75
C TRP A 134 -84.24 58.01 6.91
N GLN A 135 -84.36 58.09 5.58
CA GLN A 135 -83.90 57.02 4.68
C GLN A 135 -82.39 56.75 4.82
N ALA A 136 -81.57 57.80 4.91
CA ALA A 136 -80.12 57.66 5.12
C ALA A 136 -79.79 57.00 6.47
N ARG A 137 -80.48 57.41 7.54
CA ARG A 137 -80.29 56.83 8.88
C ARG A 137 -80.71 55.36 8.94
N ILE A 138 -81.83 55.00 8.31
CA ILE A 138 -82.29 53.60 8.23
C ILE A 138 -81.30 52.75 7.43
N ARG A 139 -80.83 53.22 6.26
CA ARG A 139 -79.83 52.49 5.45
C ARG A 139 -78.53 52.27 6.22
N ARG A 140 -78.03 53.28 6.93
CA ARG A 140 -76.83 53.15 7.78
C ARG A 140 -77.05 52.16 8.93
N HIS A 141 -78.22 52.16 9.56
CA HIS A 141 -78.52 51.21 10.63
C HIS A 141 -78.52 49.76 10.11
N LEU A 142 -79.16 49.50 8.97
CA LEU A 142 -79.19 48.18 8.35
C LEU A 142 -77.77 47.71 7.92
N ASP A 143 -76.94 48.60 7.36
CA ASP A 143 -75.54 48.29 7.01
C ASP A 143 -74.70 47.90 8.23
N VAL A 144 -74.84 48.65 9.33
CA VAL A 144 -74.05 48.42 10.55
C VAL A 144 -74.51 47.16 11.30
N VAL A 145 -75.82 46.94 11.42
CA VAL A 145 -76.37 45.82 12.22
C VAL A 145 -76.24 44.49 11.52
N HIS A 146 -76.42 44.43 10.21
CA HIS A 146 -76.43 43.16 9.49
C HIS A 146 -75.11 42.94 8.74
N LEU A 147 -74.78 43.81 7.78
CA LEU A 147 -73.68 43.53 6.86
C LEU A 147 -72.31 43.59 7.55
N ARG A 148 -72.05 44.63 8.34
CA ARG A 148 -70.76 44.78 9.04
C ARG A 148 -70.60 43.80 10.21
N ALA A 149 -71.69 43.49 10.91
CA ALA A 149 -71.64 42.51 11.99
C ALA A 149 -71.32 41.12 11.42
N ASP A 150 -71.98 40.72 10.35
CA ASP A 150 -71.69 39.46 9.66
C ASP A 150 -70.25 39.46 9.11
N GLU A 151 -69.80 40.53 8.45
CA GLU A 151 -68.43 40.64 7.93
C GLU A 151 -67.37 40.50 9.05
N VAL A 152 -67.58 41.12 10.21
CA VAL A 152 -66.69 40.98 11.37
C VAL A 152 -66.66 39.54 11.88
N ILE A 153 -67.82 38.87 11.94
CA ILE A 153 -67.90 37.46 12.35
C ILE A 153 -67.18 36.56 11.33
N TRP A 154 -67.41 36.75 10.03
CA TRP A 154 -66.74 36.00 8.97
C TRP A 154 -65.23 36.20 9.00
N ASN A 155 -64.76 37.43 9.19
CA ASN A 155 -63.33 37.74 9.31
C ASN A 155 -62.71 37.15 10.59
N ALA A 156 -63.44 37.13 11.70
CA ALA A 156 -62.99 36.48 12.94
C ALA A 156 -62.89 34.96 12.77
N CYS A 157 -63.91 34.32 12.18
CA CYS A 157 -63.90 32.90 11.85
C CYS A 157 -62.77 32.55 10.86
N ALA A 158 -62.57 33.35 9.82
CA ALA A 158 -61.49 33.17 8.86
C ALA A 158 -60.11 33.28 9.54
N THR A 159 -59.93 34.27 10.43
CA THR A 159 -58.69 34.44 11.20
C THR A 159 -58.44 33.25 12.11
N MET A 160 -59.48 32.74 12.78
CA MET A 160 -59.39 31.53 13.61
C MET A 160 -58.98 30.31 12.78
N CYS A 161 -59.67 30.05 11.66
CA CYS A 161 -59.31 28.96 10.73
C CYS A 161 -57.87 29.10 10.22
N GLN A 162 -57.45 30.30 9.81
CA GLN A 162 -56.08 30.56 9.36
C GLN A 162 -55.06 30.33 10.47
N SER A 163 -55.36 30.70 11.72
CA SER A 163 -54.46 30.46 12.86
C SER A 163 -54.26 28.97 13.13
N VAL A 164 -55.34 28.17 13.04
CA VAL A 164 -55.30 26.71 13.19
C VAL A 164 -54.50 26.08 12.06
N ILE A 165 -54.74 26.49 10.80
CA ILE A 165 -54.01 25.99 9.63
C ILE A 165 -52.52 26.36 9.72
N ARG A 166 -52.16 27.60 10.04
CA ARG A 166 -50.77 28.02 10.23
C ARG A 166 -50.11 27.25 11.36
N GLY A 167 -50.81 27.03 12.46
CA GLY A 167 -50.34 26.21 13.58
C GLY A 167 -50.10 24.74 13.19
N TYR A 168 -51.01 24.15 12.42
CA TYR A 168 -50.87 22.78 11.89
C TYR A 168 -49.67 22.67 10.94
N LEU A 169 -49.55 23.58 9.97
CA LEU A 169 -48.42 23.63 9.03
C LEU A 169 -47.09 23.87 9.76
N GLY A 170 -47.08 24.74 10.77
CA GLY A 170 -45.91 24.99 11.63
C GLY A 170 -45.47 23.74 12.39
N ARG A 171 -46.41 23.02 13.03
CA ARG A 171 -46.13 21.73 13.68
C ARG A 171 -45.66 20.66 12.69
N GLY A 172 -46.25 20.61 11.50
CA GLY A 172 -45.82 19.71 10.42
C GLY A 172 -44.37 19.96 10.00
N ARG A 173 -43.99 21.24 9.81
CA ARG A 173 -42.60 21.63 9.53
C ARG A 173 -41.66 21.28 10.67
N ALA A 174 -42.03 21.57 11.91
CA ALA A 174 -41.22 21.25 13.09
C ALA A 174 -40.99 19.74 13.24
N TRP A 175 -42.03 18.93 12.99
CA TRP A 175 -41.94 17.48 13.01
C TRP A 175 -41.03 16.96 11.90
N PHE A 176 -41.16 17.48 10.67
CA PHE A 176 -40.26 17.15 9.57
C PHE A 176 -38.79 17.49 9.91
N LEU A 177 -38.52 18.67 10.47
CA LEU A 177 -37.18 19.04 10.92
C LEU A 177 -36.65 18.12 12.04
N LYS A 178 -37.51 17.66 12.94
CA LYS A 178 -37.12 16.67 13.97
C LYS A 178 -36.77 15.33 13.34
N GLN A 179 -37.50 14.89 12.31
CA GLN A 179 -37.19 13.67 11.57
C GLN A 179 -35.88 13.80 10.80
N THR A 180 -35.65 14.89 10.07
CA THR A 180 -34.40 15.09 9.34
C THR A 180 -33.21 15.12 10.30
N LEU A 181 -33.34 15.78 11.45
CA LEU A 181 -32.33 15.77 12.51
C LEU A 181 -32.09 14.35 13.06
N ALA A 182 -33.14 13.56 13.28
CA ALA A 182 -33.01 12.17 13.73
C ALA A 182 -32.27 11.31 12.70
N VAL A 183 -32.61 11.45 11.41
CA VAL A 183 -31.91 10.77 10.31
C VAL A 183 -30.44 11.19 10.27
N SER A 184 -30.14 12.49 10.35
CA SER A 184 -28.74 12.97 10.39
C SER A 184 -27.98 12.40 11.59
N ARG A 185 -28.60 12.30 12.77
CA ARG A 185 -27.99 11.68 13.96
C ARG A 185 -27.69 10.20 13.76
N ILE A 186 -28.64 9.44 13.20
CA ILE A 186 -28.44 8.02 12.86
C ILE A 186 -27.31 7.87 11.83
N GLN A 187 -27.28 8.72 10.79
CA GLN A 187 -26.22 8.72 9.79
C GLN A 187 -24.85 9.05 10.41
N CYS A 188 -24.77 10.02 11.32
CA CYS A 188 -23.54 10.32 12.06
C CYS A 188 -23.08 9.14 12.91
N LEU A 189 -23.99 8.48 13.63
CA LEU A 189 -23.69 7.28 14.41
C LEU A 189 -23.18 6.14 13.52
N TRP A 190 -23.85 5.89 12.39
CA TRP A 190 -23.45 4.88 11.43
C TRP A 190 -22.07 5.16 10.83
N ARG A 191 -21.80 6.41 10.41
CA ARG A 191 -20.46 6.82 9.94
C ARG A 191 -19.38 6.63 11.01
N GLY A 192 -19.71 6.90 12.27
CA GLY A 192 -18.81 6.65 13.40
C GLY A 192 -18.55 5.15 13.61
N ALA A 193 -19.59 4.31 13.50
CA ALA A 193 -19.47 2.86 13.63
C ALA A 193 -18.65 2.24 12.48
N THR A 194 -18.88 2.67 11.24
CA THR A 194 -18.09 2.23 10.08
C THR A 194 -16.64 2.69 10.19
N GLY A 195 -16.40 3.92 10.64
CA GLY A 195 -15.05 4.42 10.92
C GLY A 195 -14.29 3.56 11.94
N ARG A 196 -14.95 3.18 13.05
CA ARG A 196 -14.37 2.26 14.04
C ARG A 196 -14.09 0.87 13.47
N ALA A 197 -15.03 0.29 12.72
CA ALA A 197 -14.82 -1.02 12.09
C ALA A 197 -13.62 -1.02 11.11
N VAL A 198 -13.42 0.07 10.36
CA VAL A 198 -12.24 0.24 9.49
C VAL A 198 -10.96 0.35 10.32
N ALA A 199 -10.97 1.14 11.40
CA ALA A 199 -9.82 1.28 12.30
C ALA A 199 -9.45 -0.06 12.95
N ASP A 200 -10.43 -0.82 13.45
CA ASP A 200 -10.22 -2.15 14.03
C ASP A 200 -9.62 -3.12 13.01
N ARG A 201 -10.11 -3.11 11.76
CA ARG A 201 -9.56 -3.94 10.69
C ARG A 201 -8.10 -3.57 10.38
N LEU A 202 -7.77 -2.28 10.32
CA LEU A 202 -6.40 -1.82 10.11
C LEU A 202 -5.49 -2.20 11.28
N TRP A 203 -5.98 -2.07 12.51
CA TRP A 203 -5.26 -2.47 13.71
C TRP A 203 -4.98 -3.98 13.73
N LEU A 204 -5.99 -4.81 13.48
CA LEU A 204 -5.85 -6.28 13.38
C LEU A 204 -4.87 -6.68 12.27
N ASN A 205 -4.95 -6.05 11.10
CA ASN A 205 -3.98 -6.28 10.01
C ASN A 205 -2.54 -5.91 10.43
N GLY A 206 -2.39 -4.83 11.21
CA GLY A 206 -1.12 -4.44 11.80
C GLY A 206 -0.57 -5.51 12.75
N GLN A 207 -1.41 -6.05 13.64
CA GLN A 207 -1.01 -7.14 14.56
C GLN A 207 -0.66 -8.43 13.80
N ALA A 208 -1.48 -8.82 12.82
CA ALA A 208 -1.20 -9.97 11.96
C ALA A 208 0.16 -9.82 11.24
N SER A 209 0.46 -8.62 10.75
CA SER A 209 1.76 -8.34 10.10
C SER A 209 2.94 -8.46 11.06
N LYS A 210 2.78 -8.04 12.33
CA LYS A 210 3.80 -8.24 13.38
C LYS A 210 4.05 -9.72 13.65
N ILE A 211 2.99 -10.50 13.83
CA ILE A 211 3.08 -11.96 14.04
C ILE A 211 3.75 -12.63 12.84
N GLN A 212 3.33 -12.31 11.61
CA GLN A 212 3.95 -12.84 10.39
C GLN A 212 5.44 -12.50 10.29
N ARG A 213 5.85 -11.27 10.66
CA ARG A 213 7.26 -10.86 10.69
C ARG A 213 8.07 -11.70 11.67
N LEU A 214 7.54 -11.90 12.88
CA LEU A 214 8.18 -12.73 13.91
C LEU A 214 8.33 -14.18 13.44
N MET A 215 7.27 -14.76 12.88
CA MET A 215 7.29 -16.14 12.36
C MET A 215 8.27 -16.31 11.20
N ARG A 216 8.31 -15.37 10.25
CA ARG A 216 9.30 -15.38 9.15
C ARG A 216 10.73 -15.29 9.68
N GLY A 217 10.97 -14.43 10.67
CA GLY A 217 12.27 -14.32 11.34
C GLY A 217 12.69 -15.61 12.03
N GLU A 218 11.76 -16.28 12.72
CA GLU A 218 12.04 -17.54 13.42
C GLU A 218 12.31 -18.70 12.46
N LEU A 219 11.54 -18.80 11.37
CA LEU A 219 11.81 -19.76 10.31
C LEU A 219 13.21 -19.57 9.70
N ALA A 220 13.59 -18.32 9.39
CA ALA A 220 14.92 -18.02 8.87
C ALA A 220 16.03 -18.40 9.87
N ARG A 221 15.85 -18.09 11.16
CA ARG A 221 16.80 -18.50 12.21
C ARG A 221 16.91 -20.02 12.35
N ARG A 222 15.80 -20.76 12.27
CA ARG A 222 15.81 -22.24 12.31
C ARG A 222 16.59 -22.83 11.15
N VAL A 223 16.35 -22.34 9.93
CA VAL A 223 17.10 -22.78 8.73
C VAL A 223 18.58 -22.46 8.89
N MET A 224 18.93 -21.23 9.27
CA MET A 224 20.34 -20.84 9.48
C MET A 224 21.01 -21.63 10.61
N LYS A 225 20.30 -21.95 11.69
CA LYS A 225 20.81 -22.78 12.78
C LYS A 225 21.06 -24.21 12.30
N ALA A 226 20.15 -24.77 11.50
CA ALA A 226 20.32 -26.08 10.88
C ALA A 226 21.55 -26.09 9.95
N GLU A 227 21.64 -25.14 9.01
CA GLU A 227 22.80 -25.01 8.12
C GLU A 227 24.11 -24.82 8.90
N LYS A 228 24.13 -23.96 9.92
CA LYS A 228 25.31 -23.75 10.76
C LYS A 228 25.71 -25.03 11.48
N SER A 229 24.75 -25.78 12.02
CA SER A 229 25.03 -27.05 12.69
C SER A 229 25.60 -28.09 11.73
N GLU A 230 25.07 -28.15 10.50
CA GLU A 230 25.56 -29.05 9.46
C GLU A 230 26.97 -28.68 9.00
N ARG A 231 27.21 -27.40 8.69
CA ARG A 231 28.55 -26.89 8.35
C ARG A 231 29.54 -27.13 9.48
N SER A 232 29.12 -26.97 10.73
CA SER A 232 29.97 -27.28 11.90
C SER A 232 30.28 -28.77 11.98
N ARG A 233 29.29 -29.66 11.77
CA ARG A 233 29.49 -31.11 11.73
C ARG A 233 30.45 -31.52 10.61
N GLN A 234 30.33 -30.92 9.43
CA GLN A 234 31.25 -31.13 8.31
C GLN A 234 32.66 -30.62 8.63
N ALA A 235 32.79 -29.45 9.23
CA ALA A 235 34.07 -28.91 9.69
C ALA A 235 34.73 -29.81 10.73
N PHE A 236 33.98 -30.35 11.70
CA PHE A 236 34.48 -31.33 12.66
C PHE A 236 34.97 -32.61 12.00
N LYS A 237 34.25 -33.14 10.99
CA LYS A 237 34.72 -34.30 10.22
C LYS A 237 36.07 -34.00 9.54
N ILE A 238 36.19 -32.84 8.89
CA ILE A 238 37.44 -32.41 8.26
C ILE A 238 38.56 -32.28 9.31
N GLN A 239 38.29 -31.62 10.43
CA GLN A 239 39.26 -31.45 11.51
C GLN A 239 39.71 -32.79 12.11
N ASN A 240 38.79 -33.74 12.33
CA ASN A 240 39.12 -35.07 12.85
C ASN A 240 40.00 -35.85 11.87
N VAL A 241 39.67 -35.84 10.58
CA VAL A 241 40.50 -36.47 9.54
C VAL A 241 41.87 -35.80 9.48
N TRP A 242 41.93 -34.47 9.56
CA TRP A 242 43.18 -33.72 9.52
C TRP A 242 44.06 -33.97 10.73
N ARG A 243 43.50 -33.92 11.95
CA ARG A 243 44.21 -34.28 13.19
C ARG A 243 44.72 -35.71 13.15
N GLY A 244 43.89 -36.66 12.69
CA GLY A 244 44.30 -38.05 12.49
C GLY A 244 45.41 -38.21 11.44
N PHE A 245 45.36 -37.46 10.35
CA PHE A 245 46.42 -37.42 9.34
C PHE A 245 47.74 -36.92 9.93
N PHE A 246 47.71 -35.82 10.68
CA PHE A 246 48.90 -35.29 11.36
C PHE A 246 49.47 -36.26 12.38
N ALA A 247 48.63 -36.88 13.21
CA ALA A 247 49.08 -37.89 14.17
C ALA A 247 49.77 -39.06 13.46
N ARG A 248 49.21 -39.56 12.34
CA ARG A 248 49.85 -40.60 11.52
C ARG A 248 51.16 -40.13 10.90
N LEU A 249 51.23 -38.89 10.41
CA LEU A 249 52.47 -38.32 9.86
C LEU A 249 53.56 -38.26 10.93
N THR A 250 53.25 -37.74 12.12
CA THR A 250 54.18 -37.67 13.26
C THR A 250 54.61 -39.06 13.70
N ARG A 251 53.69 -40.00 13.86
CA ARG A 251 54.00 -41.39 14.20
C ARG A 251 54.93 -42.02 13.17
N ASN A 252 54.62 -41.90 11.88
CA ASN A 252 55.43 -42.49 10.82
C ASN A 252 56.83 -41.86 10.75
N ARG A 253 56.95 -40.55 11.02
CA ARG A 253 58.25 -39.87 11.15
C ARG A 253 59.06 -40.43 12.33
N LEU A 254 58.46 -40.57 13.51
CA LEU A 254 59.14 -41.12 14.68
C LEU A 254 59.54 -42.59 14.49
N LEU A 255 58.68 -43.39 13.86
CA LEU A 255 59.00 -44.77 13.48
C LEU A 255 60.17 -44.80 12.48
N TYR A 256 60.16 -43.89 11.50
CA TYR A 256 61.27 -43.75 10.57
C TYR A 256 62.58 -43.43 11.28
N GLU A 257 62.61 -42.38 12.11
CA GLU A 257 63.79 -41.95 12.86
C GLU A 257 64.32 -43.07 13.78
N ARG A 258 63.42 -43.79 14.47
CA ARG A 258 63.77 -44.92 15.33
C ARG A 258 64.38 -46.08 14.54
N GLU A 259 63.74 -46.50 13.44
CA GLU A 259 64.23 -47.60 12.60
C GLU A 259 65.56 -47.25 11.94
N THR A 260 65.70 -46.02 11.43
CA THR A 260 66.94 -45.54 10.82
C THR A 260 68.07 -45.48 11.86
N SER A 261 67.80 -44.99 13.08
CA SER A 261 68.77 -44.99 14.18
C SER A 261 69.18 -46.41 14.58
N TYR A 262 68.22 -47.35 14.67
CA TYR A 262 68.52 -48.75 14.96
C TYR A 262 69.45 -49.36 13.91
N ARG A 263 69.16 -49.14 12.63
CA ARG A 263 70.01 -49.62 11.53
C ARG A 263 71.40 -48.98 11.52
N HIS A 264 71.52 -47.68 11.82
CA HIS A 264 72.83 -47.04 11.99
C HIS A 264 73.63 -47.68 13.13
N ASN A 265 72.98 -48.01 14.25
CA ASN A 265 73.62 -48.73 15.35
C ASN A 265 74.07 -50.12 14.90
N THR A 266 73.24 -50.87 14.17
CA THR A 266 73.61 -52.17 13.60
C THR A 266 74.84 -52.06 12.68
N VAL A 267 74.89 -51.06 11.78
CA VAL A 267 76.07 -50.83 10.94
C VAL A 267 77.30 -50.51 11.78
N THR A 268 77.15 -49.73 12.86
CA THR A 268 78.24 -49.38 13.77
C THR A 268 78.74 -50.60 14.54
N GLU A 269 77.84 -51.47 15.01
CA GLU A 269 78.17 -52.75 15.66
C GLU A 269 78.90 -53.67 14.69
N ILE A 270 78.38 -53.86 13.47
CA ILE A 270 79.05 -54.67 12.43
C ILE A 270 80.42 -54.06 12.09
N GLN A 271 80.54 -52.73 12.02
CA GLN A 271 81.82 -52.07 11.75
C GLN A 271 82.84 -52.30 12.88
N ALA A 272 82.40 -52.27 14.14
CA ALA A 272 83.23 -52.63 15.28
C ALA A 272 83.68 -54.09 15.19
N ASP A 273 82.78 -55.02 14.87
CA ASP A 273 83.11 -56.44 14.66
C ASP A 273 84.08 -56.63 13.50
N VAL A 274 83.87 -55.94 12.38
CA VAL A 274 84.79 -55.94 11.22
C VAL A 274 86.17 -55.48 11.68
N SER A 275 86.27 -54.38 12.44
CA SER A 275 87.55 -53.88 12.95
C SER A 275 88.24 -54.86 13.90
N TRP A 276 87.47 -55.53 14.76
CA TRP A 276 87.99 -56.57 15.64
C TRP A 276 88.52 -57.77 14.85
N TRP A 277 87.77 -58.25 13.86
CA TRP A 277 88.18 -59.38 13.02
C TRP A 277 89.35 -59.04 12.10
N THR A 278 89.49 -57.79 11.64
CA THR A 278 90.70 -57.35 10.92
C THR A 278 91.92 -57.40 11.83
N ASP A 279 91.82 -56.86 13.05
CA ASP A 279 92.91 -56.87 14.02
C ASP A 279 93.29 -58.30 14.44
N GLU A 280 92.28 -59.16 14.62
CA GLU A 280 92.45 -60.57 14.96
C GLU A 280 93.09 -61.35 13.82
N LEU A 281 92.71 -61.09 12.56
CA LEU A 281 93.37 -61.66 11.39
C LEU A 281 94.83 -61.24 11.29
N GLU A 282 95.12 -59.95 11.50
CA GLU A 282 96.50 -59.46 11.55
C GLU A 282 97.29 -60.09 12.69
N ARG A 283 96.67 -60.29 13.85
CA ARG A 283 97.29 -60.97 15.00
C ARG A 283 97.59 -62.43 14.70
N LEU A 284 96.64 -63.16 14.11
CA LEU A 284 96.79 -64.57 13.71
C LEU A 284 97.84 -64.72 12.60
N ALA A 285 97.84 -63.84 11.59
CA ALA A 285 98.83 -63.81 10.53
C ALA A 285 100.24 -63.51 11.09
N ARG A 286 100.37 -62.52 11.99
CA ARG A 286 101.63 -62.24 12.70
C ARG A 286 102.10 -63.45 13.52
N ASN A 287 101.21 -64.13 14.23
CA ASN A 287 101.56 -65.33 15.01
C ASN A 287 101.97 -66.53 14.14
N MET A 288 101.38 -66.65 12.95
CA MET A 288 101.77 -67.64 11.95
C MET A 288 103.17 -67.33 11.39
N ASN A 289 103.42 -66.07 11.02
CA ASN A 289 104.71 -65.62 10.50
C ASN A 289 105.83 -65.71 11.55
N ARG A 290 105.56 -65.39 12.82
CA ARG A 290 106.53 -65.49 13.93
C ARG A 290 107.07 -66.90 14.13
N LYS A 291 106.22 -67.92 13.95
CA LYS A 291 106.66 -69.31 14.10
C LYS A 291 107.46 -69.82 12.90
N GLN A 292 107.45 -69.10 11.77
CA GLN A 292 108.16 -69.50 10.56
C GLN A 292 107.88 -70.95 10.14
N LEU A 293 106.67 -71.47 10.41
CA LEU A 293 106.30 -72.86 10.15
C LEU A 293 106.55 -73.27 8.68
N PRO A 294 106.27 -72.44 7.66
CA PRO A 294 106.60 -72.77 6.28
C PRO A 294 108.11 -72.97 6.05
N GLN A 295 108.93 -72.15 6.68
CA GLN A 295 110.40 -72.23 6.58
C GLN A 295 110.93 -73.46 7.32
N GLN A 296 110.34 -73.80 8.48
CA GLN A 296 110.69 -75.01 9.24
C GLN A 296 110.26 -76.30 8.52
N ILE A 297 109.07 -76.32 7.91
CA ILE A 297 108.62 -77.42 7.07
C ILE A 297 109.59 -77.58 5.89
N ALA A 298 109.91 -76.50 5.18
CA ALA A 298 110.86 -76.54 4.07
C ALA A 298 112.26 -77.03 4.51
N ALA A 299 112.75 -76.62 5.68
CA ALA A 299 114.02 -77.10 6.23
C ALA A 299 113.99 -78.61 6.57
N LYS A 300 112.88 -79.11 7.14
CA LYS A 300 112.67 -80.54 7.40
C LYS A 300 112.51 -81.34 6.10
N ASP A 301 111.87 -80.77 5.08
CA ASP A 301 111.77 -81.37 3.73
C ASP A 301 113.15 -81.56 3.10
N SER A 302 114.03 -80.56 3.24
CA SER A 302 115.43 -80.69 2.80
C SER A 302 116.17 -81.78 3.57
N ARG A 303 116.06 -81.82 4.90
CA ARG A 303 116.66 -82.88 5.73
C ARG A 303 116.13 -84.27 5.38
N LEU A 304 114.85 -84.40 5.05
CA LEU A 304 114.27 -85.67 4.58
C LEU A 304 114.84 -86.11 3.23
N LYS A 305 115.06 -85.16 2.32
CA LYS A 305 115.72 -85.45 1.04
C LYS A 305 117.17 -85.90 1.25
N GLU A 306 117.91 -85.24 2.15
CA GLU A 306 119.28 -85.62 2.52
C GLU A 306 119.32 -87.02 3.17
N LEU A 307 118.48 -87.30 4.16
CA LEU A 307 118.39 -88.63 4.78
C LEU A 307 117.96 -89.71 3.78
N SER A 308 117.05 -89.39 2.85
CA SER A 308 116.67 -90.32 1.79
C SER A 308 117.81 -90.58 0.81
N GLN A 309 118.71 -89.62 0.58
CA GLN A 309 119.91 -89.83 -0.24
C GLN A 309 120.92 -90.71 0.50
N LEU A 310 121.20 -90.40 1.77
CA LEU A 310 122.09 -91.22 2.62
C LEU A 310 121.60 -92.67 2.77
N ILE A 311 120.28 -92.88 2.94
CA ILE A 311 119.68 -94.22 2.97
C ILE A 311 119.95 -94.97 1.67
N ARG A 312 119.81 -94.32 0.50
CA ARG A 312 120.08 -94.95 -0.79
C ARG A 312 121.56 -95.26 -0.99
N GLU A 313 122.45 -94.36 -0.56
CA GLU A 313 123.89 -94.56 -0.62
C GLU A 313 124.33 -95.74 0.26
N GLU A 314 123.81 -95.84 1.49
CA GLU A 314 124.13 -96.96 2.37
C GLU A 314 123.43 -98.26 1.99
N GLU A 315 122.24 -98.21 1.38
CA GLU A 315 121.61 -99.38 0.73
C GLU A 315 122.51 -99.92 -0.39
N PHE A 316 123.06 -99.03 -1.21
CA PHE A 316 124.01 -99.39 -2.25
C PHE A 316 125.31 -99.97 -1.67
N ASN A 317 125.89 -99.35 -0.63
CA ASN A 317 127.08 -99.87 0.05
C ASN A 317 126.85 -101.26 0.68
N LEU A 318 125.65 -101.52 1.22
CA LEU A 318 125.28 -102.82 1.77
C LEU A 318 125.15 -103.87 0.67
N GLU A 319 124.50 -103.54 -0.45
CA GLU A 319 124.41 -104.41 -1.62
C GLU A 319 125.81 -104.74 -2.18
N ASP A 320 126.70 -103.74 -2.27
CA ASP A 320 128.09 -103.92 -2.66
C ASP A 320 128.84 -104.83 -1.66
N ALA A 321 128.73 -104.59 -0.35
CA ALA A 321 129.39 -105.40 0.68
C ALA A 321 128.91 -106.85 0.70
N VAL A 322 127.62 -107.10 0.44
CA VAL A 322 127.04 -108.46 0.33
C VAL A 322 127.49 -109.14 -0.97
N THR A 323 127.59 -108.39 -2.07
CA THR A 323 128.09 -108.91 -3.36
C THR A 323 129.57 -109.25 -3.25
N ASP A 324 130.37 -108.38 -2.63
CA ASP A 324 131.78 -108.61 -2.32
C ASP A 324 131.95 -109.86 -1.44
N ARG A 325 131.11 -110.02 -0.40
CA ARG A 325 131.06 -111.22 0.44
C ARG A 325 130.78 -112.49 -0.38
N ALA A 326 129.80 -112.46 -1.28
CA ALA A 326 129.44 -113.60 -2.13
C ALA A 326 130.54 -113.93 -3.17
N GLY A 327 131.38 -112.95 -3.51
CA GLY A 327 132.49 -113.06 -4.46
C GLY A 327 133.82 -113.52 -3.86
N LEU A 328 133.92 -113.81 -2.55
CA LEU A 328 135.21 -114.18 -1.94
C LEU A 328 135.75 -115.51 -2.46
N SER A 329 137.02 -115.47 -2.90
CA SER A 329 137.83 -116.64 -3.19
C SER A 329 138.13 -117.43 -1.89
N PRO A 330 138.12 -118.78 -1.90
CA PRO A 330 138.36 -119.62 -0.72
C PRO A 330 139.66 -119.31 0.05
N ARG A 331 140.67 -118.73 -0.63
CA ARG A 331 141.94 -118.33 -0.02
C ARG A 331 141.85 -117.07 0.84
N ALA A 332 140.96 -116.14 0.48
CA ALA A 332 140.71 -114.91 1.23
C ALA A 332 139.89 -115.19 2.50
N ALA A 333 138.96 -116.16 2.45
CA ALA A 333 138.23 -116.65 3.62
C ALA A 333 139.17 -117.22 4.70
N ALA A 334 140.18 -118.02 4.30
CA ALA A 334 141.19 -118.56 5.22
C ALA A 334 142.10 -117.49 5.88
N GLN A 335 142.14 -116.27 5.32
CA GLN A 335 142.91 -115.14 5.86
C GLN A 335 142.08 -114.22 6.78
N GLY A 336 140.82 -114.56 7.07
CA GLY A 336 139.97 -113.81 7.99
C GLY A 336 139.20 -112.64 7.37
N TRP A 337 139.29 -112.42 6.05
CA TRP A 337 138.55 -111.37 5.35
C TRP A 337 137.02 -111.55 5.42
N GLU A 338 136.56 -112.78 5.65
CA GLU A 338 135.14 -113.08 5.90
C GLU A 338 134.65 -112.39 7.18
N SER A 339 135.46 -112.35 8.24
CA SER A 339 135.11 -111.68 9.49
C SER A 339 135.05 -110.16 9.31
N GLU A 340 135.98 -109.57 8.55
CA GLU A 340 136.00 -108.13 8.32
C GLU A 340 134.84 -107.65 7.44
N LEU A 341 134.44 -108.45 6.43
CA LEU A 341 133.28 -108.15 5.61
C LEU A 341 131.97 -108.36 6.34
N ASP A 342 131.88 -109.36 7.22
CA ASP A 342 130.73 -109.55 8.11
C ASP A 342 130.59 -108.40 9.09
N GLU A 343 131.69 -107.92 9.67
CA GLU A 343 131.72 -106.71 10.49
C GLU A 343 131.29 -105.48 9.70
N ARG A 344 131.71 -105.34 8.43
CA ARG A 344 131.27 -104.24 7.55
C ARG A 344 129.79 -104.32 7.22
N VAL A 345 129.26 -105.49 6.85
CA VAL A 345 127.83 -105.71 6.58
C VAL A 345 127.00 -105.41 7.83
N VAL A 346 127.44 -105.86 9.00
CA VAL A 346 126.75 -105.55 10.27
C VAL A 346 126.84 -104.05 10.59
N ALA A 347 127.98 -103.41 10.35
CA ALA A 347 128.15 -101.98 10.58
C ALA A 347 127.26 -101.12 9.65
N THR A 348 127.23 -101.43 8.34
CA THR A 348 126.36 -100.73 7.39
C THR A 348 124.89 -101.02 7.66
N GLU A 349 124.51 -102.24 8.08
CA GLU A 349 123.14 -102.53 8.52
C GLU A 349 122.72 -101.70 9.74
N VAL A 350 123.60 -101.54 10.73
CA VAL A 350 123.31 -100.73 11.94
C VAL A 350 123.15 -99.26 11.55
N LEU A 351 124.02 -98.73 10.69
CA LEU A 351 123.91 -97.36 10.17
C LEU A 351 122.64 -97.16 9.35
N LEU A 352 122.34 -98.08 8.43
CA LEU A 352 121.14 -98.03 7.60
C LEU A 352 119.85 -98.11 8.44
N LYS A 353 119.82 -99.00 9.44
CA LYS A 353 118.71 -99.06 10.42
C LYS A 353 118.61 -97.75 11.19
N GLY A 354 119.74 -97.16 11.61
CA GLY A 354 119.79 -95.85 12.24
C GLY A 354 119.19 -94.74 11.38
N TYR A 355 119.62 -94.62 10.13
CA TYR A 355 119.11 -93.62 9.19
C TYR A 355 117.65 -93.84 8.81
N ARG A 356 117.22 -95.09 8.59
CA ARG A 356 115.80 -95.42 8.32
C ARG A 356 114.90 -95.09 9.53
N LEU A 357 115.37 -95.37 10.74
CA LEU A 357 114.66 -94.99 11.97
C LEU A 357 114.59 -93.47 12.15
N ASP A 358 115.69 -92.73 11.95
CA ASP A 358 115.68 -91.25 12.01
C ASP A 358 114.80 -90.66 10.90
N PHE A 359 114.79 -91.25 9.70
CA PHE A 359 113.92 -90.84 8.60
C PHE A 359 112.43 -91.04 8.95
N LEU A 360 112.03 -92.23 9.39
CA LEU A 360 110.62 -92.55 9.66
C LEU A 360 110.09 -91.88 10.93
N PHE A 361 110.83 -91.97 12.03
CA PHE A 361 110.35 -91.57 13.36
C PHE A 361 110.91 -90.24 13.86
N GLY A 362 112.04 -89.78 13.33
CA GLY A 362 112.60 -88.46 13.64
C GLY A 362 112.08 -87.40 12.68
N ALA A 363 112.71 -87.30 11.51
CA ALA A 363 112.49 -86.23 10.55
C ALA A 363 111.06 -86.23 9.97
N ARG A 364 110.50 -87.38 9.58
CA ARG A 364 109.16 -87.46 8.94
C ARG A 364 108.03 -87.24 9.93
N LEU A 365 108.15 -87.78 11.14
CA LEU A 365 107.17 -87.55 12.20
C LEU A 365 107.15 -86.08 12.62
N ASP A 366 108.32 -85.44 12.76
CA ASP A 366 108.43 -84.01 13.05
C ASP A 366 107.82 -83.16 11.93
N GLN A 367 108.12 -83.48 10.67
CA GLN A 367 107.54 -82.81 9.51
C GLN A 367 106.01 -82.93 9.51
N ALA A 368 105.47 -84.12 9.76
CA ALA A 368 104.02 -84.35 9.82
C ALA A 368 103.37 -83.55 10.96
N LYS A 369 103.99 -83.48 12.15
CA LYS A 369 103.52 -82.64 13.27
C LYS A 369 103.52 -81.16 12.89
N LEU A 370 104.58 -80.66 12.24
CA LEU A 370 104.68 -79.27 11.79
C LEU A 370 103.65 -78.94 10.70
N GLN A 371 103.42 -79.86 9.75
CA GLN A 371 102.38 -79.72 8.73
C GLN A 371 100.98 -79.72 9.35
N GLU A 372 100.70 -80.59 10.30
CA GLU A 372 99.42 -80.60 11.01
C GLU A 372 99.20 -79.30 11.79
N GLU A 373 100.22 -78.80 12.50
CA GLU A 373 100.16 -77.49 13.16
C GLU A 373 99.93 -76.34 12.17
N PHE A 374 100.60 -76.38 11.02
CA PHE A 374 100.42 -75.40 9.95
C PHE A 374 98.99 -75.43 9.41
N HIS A 375 98.47 -76.61 9.05
CA HIS A 375 97.10 -76.75 8.56
C HIS A 375 96.05 -76.36 9.60
N ARG A 376 96.24 -76.71 10.88
CA ARG A 376 95.34 -76.28 11.97
C ARG A 376 95.29 -74.76 12.08
N ARG A 377 96.44 -74.09 12.04
CA ARG A 377 96.54 -72.62 12.11
C ARG A 377 96.02 -71.94 10.86
N GLN A 378 96.34 -72.46 9.69
CA GLN A 378 95.81 -72.01 8.42
C GLN A 378 94.28 -72.13 8.41
N GLY A 379 93.72 -73.22 8.93
CA GLY A 379 92.28 -73.41 9.07
C GLY A 379 91.62 -72.37 9.98
N VAL A 380 92.27 -71.98 11.09
CA VAL A 380 91.78 -70.88 11.94
C VAL A 380 91.80 -69.55 11.18
N LEU A 381 92.87 -69.27 10.43
CA LEU A 381 93.01 -68.05 9.65
C LEU A 381 91.98 -67.98 8.51
N THR A 382 91.76 -69.07 7.78
CA THR A 382 90.71 -69.17 6.75
C THR A 382 89.32 -68.96 7.34
N ARG A 383 89.01 -69.53 8.52
CA ARG A 383 87.72 -69.30 9.20
C ARG A 383 87.53 -67.85 9.60
N ALA A 384 88.55 -67.20 10.16
CA ALA A 384 88.51 -65.78 10.49
C ALA A 384 88.34 -64.92 9.23
N HIS A 385 88.98 -65.28 8.11
CA HIS A 385 88.85 -64.59 6.84
C HIS A 385 87.44 -64.73 6.23
N MET A 386 86.84 -65.93 6.32
CA MET A 386 85.44 -66.15 5.93
C MET A 386 84.49 -65.30 6.78
N LYS A 387 84.69 -65.27 8.10
CA LYS A 387 83.89 -64.42 9.01
C LYS A 387 84.00 -62.93 8.65
N LEU A 388 85.20 -62.44 8.39
CA LEU A 388 85.41 -61.06 7.95
C LEU A 388 84.70 -60.76 6.62
N ARG A 389 84.74 -61.70 5.65
CA ARG A 389 84.05 -61.54 4.36
C ARG A 389 82.53 -61.49 4.54
N ASP A 390 81.96 -62.36 5.37
CA ASP A 390 80.53 -62.39 5.66
C ASP A 390 80.07 -61.09 6.34
N LEU A 391 80.84 -60.60 7.34
CA LEU A 391 80.55 -59.34 8.03
C LEU A 391 80.63 -58.13 7.09
N ASN A 392 81.64 -58.05 6.21
CA ASN A 392 81.72 -56.98 5.22
C ASN A 392 80.52 -57.01 4.26
N ARG A 393 80.12 -58.21 3.82
CA ARG A 393 78.93 -58.36 2.98
C ARG A 393 77.67 -57.85 3.70
N TRP A 394 77.45 -58.24 4.95
CA TRP A 394 76.31 -57.78 5.74
C TRP A 394 76.34 -56.27 5.98
N ARG A 395 77.52 -55.71 6.25
CA ARG A 395 77.71 -54.26 6.38
C ARG A 395 77.29 -53.54 5.11
N ASP A 396 77.77 -53.99 3.96
CA ASP A 396 77.50 -53.35 2.67
C ASP A 396 76.02 -53.50 2.26
N GLU A 397 75.38 -54.63 2.59
CA GLU A 397 73.94 -54.85 2.44
C GLU A 397 73.13 -53.85 3.31
N GLU A 398 73.45 -53.69 4.60
CA GLU A 398 72.76 -52.73 5.49
C GLU A 398 72.99 -51.26 5.08
N ILE A 399 74.22 -50.90 4.69
CA ILE A 399 74.52 -49.57 4.16
C ILE A 399 73.69 -49.29 2.91
N LYS A 400 73.60 -50.25 1.99
CA LYS A 400 72.80 -50.12 0.77
C LYS A 400 71.31 -49.95 1.11
N GLU A 401 70.78 -50.72 2.05
CA GLU A 401 69.38 -50.57 2.48
C GLU A 401 69.11 -49.19 3.11
N LEU A 402 70.05 -48.66 3.90
CA LEU A 402 69.97 -47.29 4.43
C LEU A 402 69.91 -46.25 3.31
N PHE A 403 70.81 -46.35 2.32
CA PHE A 403 70.81 -45.45 1.16
C PHE A 403 69.52 -45.54 0.34
N ASP A 404 69.06 -46.75 0.01
CA ASP A 404 67.82 -46.96 -0.74
C ASP A 404 66.61 -46.38 0.01
N ARG A 405 66.60 -46.50 1.33
CA ARG A 405 65.55 -45.96 2.20
C ARG A 405 65.57 -44.43 2.25
N ASP A 406 66.74 -43.81 2.40
CA ASP A 406 66.88 -42.36 2.35
C ASP A 406 66.46 -41.82 0.98
N ALA A 407 66.87 -42.47 -0.11
CA ALA A 407 66.48 -42.12 -1.48
C ALA A 407 64.96 -42.21 -1.71
N ARG A 408 64.29 -43.25 -1.18
CA ARG A 408 62.83 -43.35 -1.21
C ARG A 408 62.17 -42.20 -0.44
N THR A 409 62.72 -41.87 0.73
CA THR A 409 62.19 -40.81 1.58
C THR A 409 62.34 -39.44 0.93
N THR A 410 63.51 -39.13 0.36
CA THR A 410 63.73 -37.88 -0.39
C THR A 410 62.76 -37.78 -1.56
N HIS A 411 62.66 -38.82 -2.39
CA HIS A 411 61.72 -38.87 -3.51
C HIS A 411 60.25 -38.68 -3.07
N GLU A 412 59.82 -39.31 -1.97
CA GLU A 412 58.47 -39.10 -1.41
C GLU A 412 58.27 -37.67 -0.93
N THR A 413 59.26 -37.08 -0.26
CA THR A 413 59.16 -35.68 0.21
C THR A 413 59.11 -34.70 -0.95
N GLU A 414 59.90 -34.91 -2.00
CA GLU A 414 59.88 -34.11 -3.22
C GLU A 414 58.55 -34.22 -3.95
N ALA A 415 58.04 -35.44 -4.13
CA ALA A 415 56.72 -35.68 -4.71
C ALA A 415 55.61 -35.00 -3.89
N ARG A 416 55.67 -35.06 -2.55
CA ARG A 416 54.74 -34.33 -1.66
C ARG A 416 54.90 -32.81 -1.82
N ASN A 417 56.12 -32.29 -1.90
CA ASN A 417 56.39 -30.87 -2.07
C ASN A 417 55.91 -30.36 -3.43
N MET A 418 56.10 -31.12 -4.50
CA MET A 418 55.55 -30.85 -5.83
C MET A 418 54.02 -30.79 -5.79
N ARG A 419 53.35 -31.79 -5.18
CA ARG A 419 51.89 -31.76 -4.99
C ARG A 419 51.43 -30.54 -4.18
N LYS A 420 52.16 -30.16 -3.14
CA LYS A 420 51.89 -28.93 -2.36
C LYS A 420 52.06 -27.66 -3.19
N LYS A 421 53.12 -27.56 -4.01
CA LYS A 421 53.36 -26.44 -4.93
C LYS A 421 52.21 -26.32 -5.93
N ILE A 422 51.86 -27.41 -6.61
CA ILE A 422 50.72 -27.47 -7.54
C ILE A 422 49.42 -27.05 -6.84
N ALA A 423 49.15 -27.57 -5.64
CA ALA A 423 47.97 -27.19 -4.87
C ALA A 423 47.99 -25.72 -4.39
N GLY A 424 49.18 -25.17 -4.12
CA GLY A 424 49.37 -23.76 -3.75
C GLY A 424 49.18 -22.84 -4.95
N GLU A 425 49.69 -23.20 -6.12
CA GLU A 425 49.43 -22.52 -7.38
C GLU A 425 47.93 -22.57 -7.71
N ARG A 426 47.29 -23.74 -7.68
CA ARG A 426 45.83 -23.85 -7.90
C ARG A 426 45.02 -22.91 -7.00
N ARG A 427 45.42 -22.78 -5.72
CA ARG A 427 44.80 -21.84 -4.78
C ARG A 427 45.06 -20.38 -5.15
N ARG A 428 46.31 -20.02 -5.53
CA ARG A 428 46.67 -18.67 -5.98
C ARG A 428 45.88 -18.24 -7.22
N TRP A 429 45.71 -19.15 -8.18
CA TRP A 429 44.99 -18.91 -9.42
C TRP A 429 43.47 -19.14 -9.29
N ALA A 430 42.98 -19.46 -8.10
CA ALA A 430 41.57 -19.77 -7.81
C ALA A 430 40.94 -20.82 -8.75
N VAL A 431 41.74 -21.74 -9.28
CA VAL A 431 41.27 -22.81 -10.19
C VAL A 431 40.47 -23.83 -9.35
N ARG A 432 39.12 -23.75 -9.43
CA ARG A 432 38.21 -24.57 -8.62
C ARG A 432 37.93 -25.95 -9.22
N PHE A 433 37.97 -26.08 -10.55
CA PHE A 433 37.64 -27.30 -11.27
C PHE A 433 38.79 -27.70 -12.19
N TYR A 434 39.14 -28.98 -12.21
CA TYR A 434 40.20 -29.53 -13.04
C TYR A 434 39.82 -30.93 -13.51
N THR A 435 40.28 -31.29 -14.72
CA THR A 435 40.13 -32.65 -15.25
C THR A 435 41.11 -33.61 -14.55
N PRO A 436 40.95 -34.94 -14.67
CA PRO A 436 41.93 -35.91 -14.19
C PRO A 436 43.36 -35.64 -14.72
N ALA A 437 43.45 -35.08 -15.94
CA ALA A 437 44.69 -34.62 -16.56
C ALA A 437 45.30 -33.35 -15.93
N GLY A 438 44.66 -32.77 -14.90
CA GLY A 438 45.16 -31.62 -14.14
C GLY A 438 44.99 -30.26 -14.82
N LYS A 439 44.40 -30.21 -16.02
CA LYS A 439 44.09 -28.97 -16.74
C LYS A 439 42.84 -28.29 -16.12
N PRO A 440 42.77 -26.95 -16.08
CA PRO A 440 41.57 -26.24 -15.64
C PRO A 440 40.37 -26.67 -16.46
N ASP A 441 39.30 -27.11 -15.79
CA ASP A 441 38.06 -27.51 -16.44
C ASP A 441 37.30 -26.23 -16.83
N GLN A 442 37.43 -25.83 -18.09
CA GLN A 442 36.84 -24.60 -18.63
C GLN A 442 35.31 -24.69 -18.77
N TYR A 443 34.74 -25.90 -18.70
CA TYR A 443 33.31 -26.11 -18.93
C TYR A 443 32.45 -25.77 -17.69
N ARG A 444 33.03 -25.83 -16.48
CA ARG A 444 32.31 -25.53 -15.23
C ARG A 444 32.41 -24.05 -14.87
N ARG A 445 31.30 -23.32 -15.06
CA ARG A 445 31.22 -21.90 -14.67
C ARG A 445 31.16 -21.72 -13.14
N PRO A 446 31.84 -20.69 -12.57
CA PRO A 446 31.73 -20.37 -11.15
C PRO A 446 30.30 -19.95 -10.80
N GLY A 447 29.69 -20.66 -9.85
CA GLY A 447 28.33 -20.37 -9.35
C GLY A 447 27.43 -21.61 -9.24
N ARG A 448 27.75 -22.70 -9.95
CA ARG A 448 26.99 -23.96 -9.87
C ARG A 448 27.91 -25.20 -9.86
N PRO A 449 28.65 -25.44 -8.76
CA PRO A 449 29.62 -26.54 -8.68
C PRO A 449 29.02 -27.95 -8.80
N MET A 450 27.71 -28.08 -8.57
CA MET A 450 26.97 -29.34 -8.50
C MET A 450 25.66 -29.28 -9.32
N ASP A 451 25.60 -28.53 -10.42
CA ASP A 451 24.42 -28.59 -11.30
C ASP A 451 24.43 -29.95 -12.04
N PRO A 452 23.44 -30.84 -11.85
CA PRO A 452 23.38 -32.14 -12.52
C PRO A 452 23.36 -32.02 -14.06
N ARG A 453 22.98 -30.85 -14.58
CA ARG A 453 22.99 -30.52 -16.01
C ARG A 453 24.39 -30.21 -16.58
N VAL A 454 25.36 -29.92 -15.72
CA VAL A 454 26.76 -29.59 -16.07
C VAL A 454 27.71 -30.75 -15.71
N LEU A 455 27.31 -31.62 -14.77
CA LEU A 455 27.77 -33.00 -14.84
C LEU A 455 27.34 -33.53 -16.20
N ALA A 456 28.26 -34.21 -16.90
CA ALA A 456 27.91 -34.94 -18.10
C ALA A 456 26.67 -35.77 -17.75
N GLY A 457 25.54 -35.53 -18.43
CA GLY A 457 24.27 -36.19 -18.09
C GLY A 457 24.39 -37.72 -18.21
N PRO A 458 23.29 -38.48 -18.04
CA PRO A 458 23.28 -39.89 -18.42
C PRO A 458 23.70 -40.13 -19.89
N GLU A 459 23.67 -39.10 -20.73
CA GLU A 459 24.22 -39.10 -22.10
C GLU A 459 25.76 -38.99 -22.17
N GLY A 460 26.42 -38.58 -21.09
CA GLY A 460 27.87 -38.67 -20.88
C GLY A 460 28.29 -39.89 -20.05
N ASP A 461 27.33 -40.55 -19.40
CA ASP A 461 27.41 -41.97 -19.01
C ASP A 461 27.00 -42.90 -20.19
N VAL A 462 26.83 -42.35 -21.40
CA VAL A 462 26.91 -43.18 -22.60
C VAL A 462 28.30 -43.76 -22.60
N PHE A 463 28.31 -45.07 -22.35
CA PHE A 463 29.32 -46.05 -22.68
C PHE A 463 29.91 -45.75 -24.07
N THR A 464 30.79 -44.75 -24.14
CA THR A 464 31.57 -44.42 -25.31
C THR A 464 32.78 -45.31 -25.20
N GLY A 465 32.89 -46.29 -26.09
CA GLY A 465 34.01 -47.24 -26.17
C GLY A 465 35.40 -46.60 -26.39
N GLY A 466 35.53 -45.28 -26.26
CA GLY A 466 36.78 -44.53 -26.23
C GLY A 466 37.25 -44.11 -24.82
N ASN A 467 36.45 -44.29 -23.76
CA ASN A 467 36.82 -43.92 -22.37
C ASN A 467 36.77 -45.09 -21.38
N VAL A 468 36.54 -46.33 -21.82
CA VAL A 468 37.15 -47.46 -21.12
C VAL A 468 38.62 -47.36 -21.44
N ASP A 469 39.38 -46.81 -20.49
CA ASP A 469 40.81 -47.02 -20.46
C ASP A 469 41.02 -48.52 -20.24
N LEU A 470 40.98 -49.29 -21.34
CA LEU A 470 41.44 -50.68 -21.38
C LEU A 470 42.94 -50.76 -21.03
N LEU A 471 43.60 -49.60 -20.92
CA LEU A 471 44.97 -49.39 -20.48
C LEU A 471 45.04 -48.88 -19.01
N ALA A 472 43.94 -48.80 -18.26
CA ALA A 472 43.99 -48.53 -16.81
C ALA A 472 44.67 -49.68 -16.03
N PHE A 473 44.88 -50.83 -16.69
CA PHE A 473 45.75 -51.90 -16.23
C PHE A 473 47.14 -51.91 -16.91
N GLU A 474 47.42 -51.05 -17.90
CA GLU A 474 48.75 -50.87 -18.52
C GLU A 474 49.59 -49.79 -17.83
N GLY A 475 49.25 -49.41 -16.59
CA GLY A 475 49.97 -48.38 -15.82
C GLY A 475 51.46 -48.64 -15.59
N ASP A 476 51.96 -49.85 -15.90
CA ASP A 476 53.37 -50.25 -15.75
C ASP A 476 54.10 -50.54 -17.09
N GLU A 477 53.42 -50.48 -18.25
CA GLU A 477 54.02 -50.95 -19.52
C GLU A 477 54.74 -49.88 -20.35
N GLN A 478 54.51 -48.58 -20.10
CA GLN A 478 55.24 -47.52 -20.81
C GLN A 478 56.69 -47.31 -20.34
N THR A 479 57.12 -48.04 -19.31
CA THR A 479 58.54 -48.15 -18.92
C THR A 479 59.25 -49.35 -19.54
N LEU A 480 58.63 -50.09 -20.46
CA LEU A 480 59.30 -51.19 -21.17
C LEU A 480 60.01 -50.68 -22.42
N ARG A 481 61.33 -50.91 -22.43
CA ARG A 481 62.28 -50.55 -23.50
C ARG A 481 61.81 -51.11 -24.85
N LEU A 482 61.66 -50.26 -25.87
CA LEU A 482 61.34 -50.69 -27.24
C LEU A 482 62.30 -51.82 -27.66
N GLY A 483 61.76 -53.00 -27.95
CA GLY A 483 62.52 -54.18 -28.39
C GLY A 483 62.48 -55.41 -27.46
N SER A 484 61.81 -55.35 -26.30
CA SER A 484 61.56 -56.56 -25.49
C SER A 484 60.52 -57.49 -26.15
N SER A 485 60.60 -58.80 -25.89
CA SER A 485 59.63 -59.79 -26.40
C SER A 485 58.18 -59.50 -25.98
N ASP A 486 58.02 -58.82 -24.85
CA ASP A 486 56.71 -58.44 -24.32
C ASP A 486 56.14 -57.21 -25.03
N SER A 487 57.00 -56.28 -25.48
CA SER A 487 56.62 -55.17 -26.37
C SER A 487 56.09 -55.66 -27.71
N LEU A 488 56.69 -56.71 -28.30
CA LEU A 488 56.21 -57.31 -29.55
C LEU A 488 54.86 -58.02 -29.40
N LYS A 489 54.64 -58.73 -28.28
CA LYS A 489 53.33 -59.33 -27.97
C LYS A 489 52.25 -58.26 -27.79
N GLY A 490 52.56 -57.14 -27.16
CA GLY A 490 51.65 -56.00 -27.03
C GLY A 490 51.27 -55.37 -28.38
N ILE A 491 52.24 -55.23 -29.29
CA ILE A 491 51.97 -54.74 -30.67
C ILE A 491 51.10 -55.74 -31.45
N MET A 492 51.36 -57.04 -31.30
CA MET A 492 50.61 -58.10 -31.97
C MET A 492 49.17 -58.20 -31.45
N GLY A 493 48.97 -57.98 -30.15
CA GLY A 493 47.64 -57.82 -29.53
C GLY A 493 46.88 -56.60 -30.06
N LYS A 494 47.56 -55.46 -30.27
CA LYS A 494 46.96 -54.26 -30.88
C LYS A 494 46.50 -54.51 -32.32
N ILE A 495 47.25 -55.27 -33.11
CA ILE A 495 46.86 -55.64 -34.48
C ILE A 495 45.63 -56.57 -34.49
N GLN A 496 45.57 -57.53 -33.56
CA GLN A 496 44.43 -58.44 -33.43
C GLN A 496 43.15 -57.69 -33.00
N LEU A 497 43.27 -56.76 -32.05
CA LEU A 497 42.14 -55.94 -31.60
C LEU A 497 41.62 -55.05 -32.73
N GLN A 498 42.53 -54.45 -33.51
CA GLN A 498 42.16 -53.62 -34.66
C GLN A 498 41.44 -54.43 -35.74
N ASN A 499 41.89 -55.67 -36.00
CA ASN A 499 41.20 -56.57 -36.94
C ASN A 499 39.80 -56.95 -36.45
N PHE A 500 39.63 -57.21 -35.16
CA PHE A 500 38.32 -57.48 -34.57
C PHE A 500 37.37 -56.28 -34.67
N ILE A 501 37.86 -55.06 -34.43
CA ILE A 501 37.08 -53.82 -34.60
C ILE A 501 36.64 -53.66 -36.06
N ASN A 502 37.53 -53.94 -37.02
CA ASN A 502 37.19 -53.88 -38.44
C ASN A 502 36.15 -54.94 -38.83
N GLU A 503 36.21 -56.14 -38.26
CA GLU A 503 35.22 -57.21 -38.49
C GLU A 503 33.85 -56.87 -37.89
N THR A 504 33.83 -56.31 -36.68
CA THR A 504 32.57 -55.88 -36.03
C THR A 504 31.90 -54.73 -36.79
N GLN A 505 32.65 -53.73 -37.24
CA GLN A 505 32.11 -52.66 -38.10
C GLN A 505 31.60 -53.19 -39.45
N LYS A 506 32.26 -54.22 -40.00
CA LYS A 506 31.79 -54.89 -41.23
C LYS A 506 30.49 -55.67 -40.99
N MET A 507 30.34 -56.32 -39.84
CA MET A 507 29.09 -56.98 -39.43
C MET A 507 27.98 -55.96 -39.16
N GLU A 508 28.29 -54.84 -38.52
CA GLU A 508 27.34 -53.78 -38.21
C GLU A 508 26.81 -53.10 -39.48
N SER A 509 27.67 -52.88 -40.49
CA SER A 509 27.23 -52.37 -41.81
C SER A 509 26.37 -53.37 -42.60
N LEU A 510 26.54 -54.68 -42.40
CA LEU A 510 25.66 -55.70 -42.98
C LEU A 510 24.29 -55.79 -42.26
N ILE A 511 24.25 -55.47 -40.96
CA ILE A 511 23.04 -55.55 -40.12
C ILE A 511 22.22 -54.25 -40.16
N ALA A 512 22.86 -53.09 -40.35
CA ALA A 512 22.22 -51.77 -40.41
C ALA A 512 20.94 -51.69 -41.29
N PRO A 513 20.88 -52.26 -42.52
CA PRO A 513 19.66 -52.22 -43.33
C PRO A 513 18.51 -53.08 -42.80
N LEU A 514 18.76 -54.06 -41.92
CA LEU A 514 17.72 -54.90 -41.29
C LEU A 514 17.15 -54.28 -40.02
N VAL A 515 17.95 -53.50 -39.28
CA VAL A 515 17.55 -52.90 -38.00
C VAL A 515 16.47 -51.82 -38.18
N GLY A 516 16.55 -51.02 -39.24
CA GLY A 516 15.57 -49.96 -39.53
C GLY A 516 14.13 -50.49 -39.74
N PRO A 517 13.90 -51.50 -40.59
CA PRO A 517 12.60 -52.14 -40.75
C PRO A 517 12.11 -52.86 -39.49
N MET A 518 13.01 -53.56 -38.75
CA MET A 518 12.66 -54.24 -37.50
C MET A 518 12.18 -53.29 -36.41
N GLN A 519 12.85 -52.13 -36.24
CA GLN A 519 12.42 -51.12 -35.28
C GLN A 519 11.11 -50.44 -35.68
N LYS A 520 10.84 -50.30 -36.99
CA LYS A 520 9.54 -49.82 -37.49
C LYS A 520 8.40 -50.81 -37.23
N LEU A 521 8.67 -52.12 -37.36
CA LEU A 521 7.71 -53.17 -37.03
C LEU A 521 7.44 -53.26 -35.51
N GLN A 522 8.47 -53.05 -34.68
CA GLN A 522 8.32 -53.00 -33.23
C GLN A 522 7.48 -51.80 -32.76
N ARG A 523 7.66 -50.62 -33.39
CA ARG A 523 6.84 -49.43 -33.11
C ARG A 523 5.41 -49.55 -33.63
N ALA A 524 5.22 -50.21 -34.79
CA ALA A 524 3.88 -50.47 -35.32
C ALA A 524 3.08 -51.48 -34.47
N GLY A 525 3.75 -52.40 -33.78
CA GLY A 525 3.11 -53.32 -32.84
C GLY A 525 2.71 -52.69 -31.50
N GLN A 526 3.28 -51.53 -31.14
CA GLN A 526 3.05 -50.86 -29.85
C GLN A 526 1.98 -49.75 -29.90
N GLN A 527 1.52 -49.37 -31.10
CA GLN A 527 0.49 -48.33 -31.30
C GLN A 527 -0.93 -48.89 -31.51
N GLY A 528 -1.12 -50.20 -31.34
CA GLY A 528 -2.42 -50.86 -31.43
C GLY A 528 -3.07 -51.11 -30.08
N GLY A 529 -3.33 -50.06 -29.29
CA GLY A 529 -4.14 -50.20 -28.08
C GLY A 529 -3.80 -49.24 -26.95
N GLU A 530 -4.14 -47.97 -27.11
CA GLU A 530 -4.69 -47.15 -26.02
C GLU A 530 -5.25 -45.87 -26.63
N GLY A 531 -6.56 -45.69 -26.43
CA GLY A 531 -7.29 -44.54 -26.91
C GLY A 531 -7.09 -43.33 -26.01
N VAL A 532 -7.04 -42.17 -26.66
CA VAL A 532 -7.68 -40.91 -26.25
C VAL A 532 -7.32 -40.43 -24.84
N GLU A 533 -6.30 -39.58 -24.77
CA GLU A 533 -6.32 -38.30 -24.05
C GLU A 533 -5.11 -37.48 -24.50
N ASP A 534 -5.30 -36.69 -25.56
CA ASP A 534 -4.32 -35.70 -26.05
C ASP A 534 -4.27 -34.51 -25.06
N GLU A 535 -3.46 -34.63 -24.02
CA GLU A 535 -2.90 -33.46 -23.33
C GLU A 535 -1.84 -32.83 -24.24
N LYS A 536 -2.20 -31.69 -24.84
CA LYS A 536 -1.26 -30.78 -25.48
C LYS A 536 -0.38 -30.12 -24.43
N GLU A 537 0.69 -30.80 -24.03
CA GLU A 537 1.82 -30.18 -23.36
C GLU A 537 2.61 -29.39 -24.41
N ALA A 538 2.24 -28.11 -24.55
CA ALA A 538 2.93 -27.17 -25.42
C ALA A 538 4.24 -26.76 -24.76
N ASP A 539 5.33 -26.95 -25.49
CA ASP A 539 6.67 -26.46 -25.20
C ASP A 539 6.65 -24.96 -24.83
N ASP A 540 6.95 -24.68 -23.56
CA ASP A 540 7.24 -23.35 -23.04
C ASP A 540 8.65 -22.92 -23.49
N GLU A 541 8.82 -22.71 -24.80
CA GLU A 541 9.90 -21.89 -25.33
C GLU A 541 9.59 -20.42 -24.97
N ARG A 542 10.34 -19.90 -23.99
CA ARG A 542 10.30 -18.49 -23.59
C ARG A 542 10.86 -17.60 -24.70
N GLU A 543 10.05 -17.33 -25.72
CA GLU A 543 10.30 -16.22 -26.64
C GLU A 543 10.09 -14.89 -25.90
N ILE A 544 11.18 -14.15 -25.74
CA ILE A 544 11.17 -12.78 -25.24
C ILE A 544 10.67 -11.88 -26.38
N TRP A 545 9.39 -11.55 -26.36
CA TRP A 545 8.81 -10.59 -27.31
C TRP A 545 9.24 -9.16 -26.98
N VAL A 546 10.26 -8.66 -27.70
CA VAL A 546 10.67 -7.25 -27.68
C VAL A 546 10.01 -6.54 -28.84
N LYS A 547 9.19 -5.51 -28.56
CA LYS A 547 8.69 -4.59 -29.60
C LYS A 547 9.83 -3.72 -30.15
N PRO A 548 9.78 -3.27 -31.42
CA PRO A 548 10.84 -2.48 -32.08
C PRO A 548 11.22 -1.16 -31.37
N ASP A 549 10.41 -0.71 -30.42
CA ASP A 549 10.46 0.60 -29.76
C ASP A 549 10.97 0.54 -28.29
N GLY A 550 11.55 -0.59 -27.87
CA GLY A 550 12.46 -0.67 -26.71
C GLY A 550 11.84 -0.49 -25.32
N LYS A 551 10.51 -0.49 -25.17
CA LYS A 551 9.83 -0.41 -23.86
C LYS A 551 9.39 -1.77 -23.35
N VAL A 552 9.93 -2.16 -22.18
CA VAL A 552 9.57 -3.39 -21.47
C VAL A 552 8.21 -3.23 -20.79
N LEU A 553 7.20 -3.96 -21.28
CA LEU A 553 5.89 -4.07 -20.65
C LEU A 553 5.98 -5.06 -19.48
N ARG A 554 5.62 -4.60 -18.28
CA ARG A 554 5.67 -5.39 -17.03
C ARG A 554 4.40 -6.19 -16.74
N GLU A 555 3.48 -6.31 -17.70
CA GLU A 555 2.22 -7.02 -17.50
C GLU A 555 2.00 -8.10 -18.56
N HIS A 556 1.74 -9.31 -18.07
CA HIS A 556 1.47 -10.51 -18.85
C HIS A 556 0.19 -10.33 -19.70
N PRO A 557 0.19 -10.67 -21.00
CA PRO A 557 -0.94 -10.42 -21.91
C PRO A 557 -2.27 -11.04 -21.44
N ALA A 558 -2.22 -12.13 -20.69
CA ALA A 558 -3.41 -12.73 -20.07
C ALA A 558 -4.13 -11.79 -19.08
N ARG A 559 -3.39 -10.95 -18.34
CA ARG A 559 -3.97 -9.98 -17.39
C ARG A 559 -4.54 -8.74 -18.09
N ALA A 560 -3.95 -8.34 -19.21
CA ALA A 560 -4.48 -7.29 -20.07
C ALA A 560 -5.81 -7.72 -20.71
N ALA A 561 -5.91 -8.99 -21.14
CA ALA A 561 -7.14 -9.57 -21.70
C ALA A 561 -8.27 -9.68 -20.65
N GLU A 562 -7.94 -10.02 -19.40
CA GLU A 562 -8.93 -10.08 -18.31
C GLU A 562 -9.46 -8.69 -17.92
N ARG A 563 -8.61 -7.66 -17.97
CA ARG A 563 -8.99 -6.27 -17.74
C ARG A 563 -9.91 -5.74 -18.84
N ALA A 564 -9.60 -6.04 -20.10
CA ALA A 564 -10.45 -5.71 -21.24
C ALA A 564 -11.82 -6.40 -21.17
N ARG A 565 -11.90 -7.64 -20.68
CA ARG A 565 -13.18 -8.33 -20.45
C ARG A 565 -14.01 -7.69 -19.32
N ARG A 566 -13.37 -7.20 -18.24
CA ARG A 566 -14.07 -6.47 -17.17
C ARG A 566 -14.55 -5.09 -17.62
N GLU A 567 -13.77 -4.40 -18.44
CA GLU A 567 -14.17 -3.10 -19.00
C GLU A 567 -15.30 -3.25 -20.03
N ALA A 568 -15.28 -4.31 -20.84
CA ALA A 568 -16.39 -4.65 -21.75
C ALA A 568 -17.68 -5.00 -20.97
N ALA A 569 -17.58 -5.80 -19.90
CA ALA A 569 -18.73 -6.14 -19.05
C ALA A 569 -19.28 -4.93 -18.27
N ALA A 570 -18.42 -3.97 -17.91
CA ALA A 570 -18.83 -2.72 -17.29
C ALA A 570 -19.50 -1.75 -18.29
N ALA A 571 -19.06 -1.75 -19.55
CA ALA A 571 -19.67 -0.98 -20.62
C ALA A 571 -21.05 -1.52 -21.02
N GLU A 572 -21.20 -2.85 -21.08
CA GLU A 572 -22.47 -3.53 -21.40
C GLU A 572 -23.56 -3.24 -20.35
N LYS A 573 -23.16 -3.15 -19.07
CA LYS A 573 -24.06 -2.76 -17.97
C LYS A 573 -24.47 -1.28 -17.96
N SER A 574 -23.84 -0.44 -18.78
CA SER A 574 -24.17 1.00 -18.90
C SER A 574 -25.13 1.33 -20.06
N TRP A 575 -25.45 0.35 -20.92
CA TRP A 575 -26.31 0.54 -22.10
C TRP A 575 -27.75 0.01 -21.91
N GLU A 576 -28.02 -0.78 -20.87
CA GLU A 576 -29.38 -1.19 -20.49
C GLU A 576 -30.06 -0.15 -19.55
N ASP A 577 -30.30 1.07 -20.03
CA ASP A 577 -31.49 1.88 -19.68
C ASP A 577 -31.45 3.29 -20.32
N PRO A 578 -31.95 3.47 -21.55
CA PRO A 578 -32.29 4.79 -22.07
C PRO A 578 -33.81 4.93 -22.12
N GLY A 579 -34.46 5.23 -20.99
CA GLY A 579 -35.89 5.53 -21.03
C GLY A 579 -36.63 5.65 -19.71
N ALA A 580 -36.31 6.63 -18.86
CA ALA A 580 -37.28 7.07 -17.86
C ALA A 580 -37.05 8.51 -17.37
N THR A 581 -37.91 9.43 -17.81
CA THR A 581 -38.33 10.63 -17.06
C THR A 581 -39.82 10.85 -17.32
N PRO A 582 -40.58 11.62 -16.49
CA PRO A 582 -40.41 11.95 -15.08
C PRO A 582 -41.72 11.83 -14.25
N LEU A 583 -41.61 12.04 -12.92
CA LEU A 583 -42.67 12.48 -11.98
C LEU A 583 -43.91 11.60 -11.80
N ARG A 584 -43.92 10.80 -10.73
CA ARG A 584 -45.16 10.31 -10.09
C ARG A 584 -45.13 10.59 -8.59
N VAL A 585 -46.07 11.43 -8.16
CA VAL A 585 -46.35 11.77 -6.76
C VAL A 585 -46.73 10.49 -6.00
N PRO A 586 -46.15 10.19 -4.82
CA PRO A 586 -46.53 9.00 -4.07
C PRO A 586 -47.91 9.21 -3.44
N GLY A 587 -48.85 8.35 -3.82
CA GLY A 587 -50.17 8.23 -3.23
C GLY A 587 -50.13 7.59 -1.84
N PHE A 588 -51.14 7.96 -1.07
CA PHE A 588 -51.60 7.39 0.19
C PHE A 588 -51.37 5.87 0.32
N PRO A 589 -50.88 5.37 1.48
CA PRO A 589 -51.04 3.98 1.83
C PRO A 589 -52.45 3.73 2.39
N ASP A 590 -53.06 2.71 1.79
CA ASP A 590 -54.34 2.11 2.14
C ASP A 590 -54.40 1.62 3.59
N LEU A 591 -55.55 1.86 4.22
CA LEU A 591 -55.94 1.33 5.52
C LEU A 591 -56.28 -0.16 5.39
N GLY A 592 -55.27 -1.01 5.54
CA GLY A 592 -55.41 -2.46 5.67
C GLY A 592 -55.69 -2.87 7.12
N SER A 593 -56.91 -3.34 7.37
CA SER A 593 -57.40 -3.93 8.61
C SER A 593 -56.55 -5.11 9.11
N HIS A 594 -55.98 -4.99 10.31
CA HIS A 594 -55.54 -6.14 11.11
C HIS A 594 -56.44 -6.25 12.35
N THR A 595 -57.06 -7.43 12.46
CA THR A 595 -57.82 -7.92 13.60
C THR A 595 -56.94 -8.14 14.83
N PRO A 596 -57.51 -8.09 16.05
CA PRO A 596 -56.77 -8.24 17.30
C PRO A 596 -56.64 -9.72 17.68
N GLN A 597 -55.43 -10.18 17.99
CA GLN A 597 -55.21 -11.49 18.61
C GLN A 597 -54.41 -11.33 19.91
N ASP A 598 -55.14 -11.53 21.00
CA ASP A 598 -54.79 -12.20 22.26
C ASP A 598 -53.39 -12.01 22.85
N ASN A 599 -53.37 -11.12 23.84
CA ASN A 599 -52.56 -11.28 25.05
C ASN A 599 -53.05 -12.51 25.82
N SER A 600 -52.20 -13.53 25.96
CA SER A 600 -52.31 -14.49 27.06
C SER A 600 -50.99 -14.55 27.82
N TYR A 601 -51.14 -14.34 29.12
CA TYR A 601 -50.15 -14.43 30.17
C TYR A 601 -49.47 -15.80 30.21
N ARG A 602 -48.17 -15.82 30.53
CA ARG A 602 -47.58 -16.94 31.27
C ARG A 602 -46.47 -16.43 32.20
N GLU A 603 -46.87 -16.21 33.44
CA GLU A 603 -45.98 -16.24 34.61
C GLU A 603 -45.68 -17.70 34.97
N GLU A 604 -44.42 -17.95 35.35
CA GLU A 604 -43.87 -19.00 36.24
C GLU A 604 -42.33 -18.90 36.02
N GLY A 605 -41.44 -18.66 36.99
CA GLY A 605 -41.47 -18.94 38.42
C GLY A 605 -40.51 -20.09 38.76
N SER A 606 -39.21 -19.83 38.92
CA SER A 606 -38.26 -20.57 39.81
C SER A 606 -36.90 -19.84 39.75
N SER A 607 -36.29 -19.31 40.82
CA SER A 607 -35.96 -19.77 42.17
C SER A 607 -34.91 -20.89 42.22
N SER A 608 -33.64 -20.49 42.42
CA SER A 608 -32.51 -21.25 43.02
C SER A 608 -31.24 -20.37 42.86
N ARG A 609 -30.77 -19.57 43.83
CA ARG A 609 -30.16 -19.87 45.14
C ARG A 609 -28.84 -20.67 45.05
N PHE A 610 -27.71 -19.97 45.09
CA PHE A 610 -26.38 -20.40 45.61
C PHE A 610 -25.46 -19.15 45.67
N SER A 611 -25.41 -18.41 46.78
CA SER A 611 -24.35 -18.41 47.84
C SER A 611 -22.92 -18.41 47.28
N GLU A 612 -22.22 -17.27 47.30
CA GLU A 612 -21.31 -16.80 48.38
C GLU A 612 -20.06 -17.68 48.58
N GLY A 613 -18.89 -17.03 48.50
CA GLY A 613 -17.68 -17.39 49.24
C GLY A 613 -16.65 -18.23 48.49
N HIS A 614 -15.63 -17.57 47.91
CA HIS A 614 -14.28 -18.15 47.90
C HIS A 614 -13.22 -17.06 48.05
N THR A 615 -12.62 -17.08 49.23
CA THR A 615 -11.33 -16.48 49.61
C THR A 615 -10.20 -17.10 48.80
N PRO A 616 -9.16 -16.36 48.39
CA PRO A 616 -7.91 -16.94 47.94
C PRO A 616 -6.96 -16.99 49.13
N ASP A 617 -6.86 -18.14 49.81
CA ASP A 617 -5.72 -18.40 50.68
C ASP A 617 -5.40 -19.89 50.79
N GLU A 618 -4.10 -20.14 50.68
CA GLU A 618 -3.31 -21.28 51.14
C GLU A 618 -3.26 -22.62 50.35
N TYR A 619 -2.01 -23.13 50.35
CA TYR A 619 -1.48 -24.45 49.98
C TYR A 619 -1.15 -24.74 48.50
N PHE A 620 0.09 -24.45 48.11
CA PHE A 620 1.05 -25.54 47.87
C PHE A 620 2.50 -25.09 48.02
N THR A 621 3.08 -25.42 49.17
CA THR A 621 4.51 -25.54 49.43
C THR A 621 5.07 -26.75 48.69
N GLY A 622 6.05 -26.53 47.80
CA GLY A 622 6.69 -27.62 47.06
C GLY A 622 8.02 -27.21 46.44
N GLU A 623 9.10 -27.61 47.11
CA GLU A 623 10.46 -27.85 46.60
C GLU A 623 11.36 -26.65 46.30
N GLY A 624 12.25 -26.39 47.27
CA GLY A 624 13.41 -25.55 47.14
C GLY A 624 14.40 -26.08 46.10
N GLY A 625 14.53 -25.33 45.00
CA GLY A 625 15.71 -25.32 44.14
C GLY A 625 16.76 -24.38 44.72
N PHE A 626 17.77 -24.96 45.35
CA PHE A 626 19.00 -24.30 45.80
C PHE A 626 19.73 -23.66 44.60
N VAL A 627 19.50 -22.37 44.35
CA VAL A 627 20.28 -21.55 43.41
C VAL A 627 21.38 -20.83 44.20
N SER A 628 22.38 -21.59 44.61
CA SER A 628 23.66 -21.03 45.06
C SER A 628 24.52 -20.81 43.82
N GLY A 629 24.52 -19.58 43.29
CA GLY A 629 25.40 -19.26 42.16
C GLY A 629 25.16 -17.94 41.41
N MET A 630 24.38 -17.00 41.94
CA MET A 630 24.43 -15.61 41.46
C MET A 630 25.31 -14.83 42.43
N GLY A 631 26.46 -14.34 41.94
CA GLY A 631 27.36 -13.49 42.73
C GLY A 631 26.64 -12.21 43.14
N GLU A 632 27.02 -11.65 44.29
CA GLU A 632 26.45 -10.42 44.85
C GLU A 632 26.37 -9.29 43.81
N ASP A 633 27.29 -9.26 42.84
CA ASP A 633 27.30 -8.30 41.72
C ASP A 633 26.10 -8.41 40.78
N GLU A 634 25.60 -9.62 40.47
CA GLU A 634 24.42 -9.80 39.61
C GLU A 634 23.12 -9.43 40.33
N TYR A 635 23.09 -9.58 41.66
CA TYR A 635 21.97 -9.18 42.48
C TYR A 635 21.88 -7.65 42.60
N GLU A 636 23.02 -6.98 42.81
CA GLU A 636 23.06 -5.52 42.79
C GLU A 636 22.75 -4.93 41.41
N SER A 637 23.18 -5.57 40.32
CA SER A 637 22.82 -5.12 38.97
C SER A 637 21.33 -5.21 38.70
N ARG A 638 20.66 -6.31 39.07
CA ARG A 638 19.19 -6.40 38.93
C ARG A 638 18.46 -5.39 39.81
N ARG A 639 18.95 -5.16 41.02
CA ARG A 639 18.36 -4.18 41.92
C ARG A 639 18.46 -2.76 41.35
N ARG A 640 19.60 -2.40 40.73
CA ARG A 640 19.76 -1.12 40.02
C ARG A 640 18.86 -1.03 38.79
N GLU A 641 18.73 -2.10 38.01
CA GLU A 641 17.80 -2.13 36.87
C GLU A 641 16.33 -2.02 37.30
N GLU A 642 15.96 -2.60 38.44
CA GLU A 642 14.62 -2.49 39.02
C GLU A 642 14.37 -1.09 39.61
N GLU A 643 15.37 -0.48 40.24
CA GLU A 643 15.31 0.91 40.75
C GLU A 643 15.22 1.91 39.58
N GLU A 644 16.01 1.76 38.51
CA GLU A 644 15.93 2.59 37.30
C GLU A 644 14.58 2.42 36.57
N ALA A 645 14.05 1.19 36.49
CA ALA A 645 12.74 0.95 35.89
C ALA A 645 11.60 1.58 36.71
N ALA A 646 11.73 1.58 38.05
CA ALA A 646 10.77 2.25 38.93
C ALA A 646 10.82 3.77 38.80
N GLU A 647 12.01 4.35 38.66
CA GLU A 647 12.19 5.79 38.41
C GLU A 647 11.61 6.22 37.05
N GLU A 648 11.83 5.45 35.97
CA GLU A 648 11.23 5.72 34.65
C GLU A 648 9.69 5.63 34.69
N GLU A 649 9.12 4.71 35.46
CA GLU A 649 7.67 4.58 35.61
C GLU A 649 7.08 5.74 36.44
N GLU A 650 7.80 6.24 37.44
CA GLU A 650 7.41 7.41 38.21
C GLU A 650 7.51 8.71 37.40
N GLU A 651 8.53 8.87 36.55
CA GLU A 651 8.63 9.99 35.62
C GLU A 651 7.49 9.99 34.59
N ARG A 652 7.14 8.82 34.04
CA ARG A 652 5.99 8.69 33.14
C ARG A 652 4.67 9.06 33.80
N ARG A 653 4.49 8.68 35.07
CA ARG A 653 3.30 9.10 35.84
C ARG A 653 3.26 10.60 36.06
N LYS A 654 4.41 11.23 36.37
CA LYS A 654 4.50 12.69 36.52
C LYS A 654 4.20 13.40 35.21
N GLU A 655 4.70 12.91 34.08
CA GLU A 655 4.38 13.46 32.74
C GLU A 655 2.89 13.29 32.40
N GLU A 656 2.28 12.15 32.72
CA GLU A 656 0.84 11.92 32.52
C GLU A 656 -0.03 12.84 33.41
N GLU A 657 0.36 13.03 34.67
CA GLU A 657 -0.29 13.98 35.59
C GLU A 657 -0.14 15.43 35.12
N GLU A 658 1.04 15.80 34.60
CA GLU A 658 1.30 17.15 34.08
C GLU A 658 0.52 17.41 32.79
N GLU A 659 0.42 16.43 31.88
CA GLU A 659 -0.46 16.48 30.70
C GLU A 659 -1.94 16.60 31.11
N GLU A 660 -2.38 15.88 32.13
CA GLU A 660 -3.76 15.93 32.60
C GLU A 660 -4.09 17.27 33.26
N GLU A 661 -3.17 17.81 34.07
CA GLU A 661 -3.26 19.18 34.58
C GLU A 661 -3.33 20.21 33.45
N GLU A 662 -2.51 20.08 32.41
CA GLU A 662 -2.51 20.99 31.27
C GLU A 662 -3.84 20.91 30.49
N ARG A 663 -4.41 19.71 30.33
CA ARG A 663 -5.75 19.50 29.76
C ARG A 663 -6.85 20.13 30.63
N LEU A 664 -6.73 20.08 31.95
CA LEU A 664 -7.65 20.72 32.89
C LEU A 664 -7.52 22.25 32.87
N ARG A 665 -6.30 22.79 32.75
CA ARG A 665 -6.05 24.24 32.56
C ARG A 665 -6.63 24.74 31.23
N LYS A 666 -6.47 23.97 30.15
CA LYS A 666 -7.09 24.23 28.83
C LYS A 666 -8.63 24.13 28.87
N LYS A 667 -9.21 23.28 29.73
CA LYS A 667 -10.67 23.25 29.99
C LYS A 667 -11.16 24.44 30.81
N LYS A 668 -10.38 24.91 31.80
CA LYS A 668 -10.70 26.10 32.62
C LYS A 668 -10.51 27.43 31.87
N SER A 669 -9.68 27.50 30.81
CA SER A 669 -9.46 28.73 30.02
C SER A 669 -10.49 28.99 28.91
N LYS A 670 -11.43 28.07 28.66
CA LYS A 670 -12.63 28.35 27.86
C LYS A 670 -13.54 29.28 28.66
N LYS A 671 -13.22 30.57 28.64
CA LYS A 671 -14.08 31.67 29.07
C LYS A 671 -15.48 31.36 28.57
N THR A 672 -16.40 31.13 29.51
CA THR A 672 -17.83 31.18 29.25
C THR A 672 -18.10 32.46 28.49
N ALA A 673 -18.45 32.33 27.20
CA ALA A 673 -19.04 33.41 26.46
C ALA A 673 -20.17 33.95 27.34
N SER A 674 -20.11 35.25 27.65
CA SER A 674 -21.13 35.93 28.44
C SER A 674 -22.48 35.54 27.87
N ARG A 675 -23.25 34.79 28.67
CA ARG A 675 -24.61 34.39 28.33
C ARG A 675 -25.43 35.66 28.43
N ILE A 676 -25.46 36.43 27.34
CA ILE A 676 -26.34 37.59 27.20
C ILE A 676 -27.76 37.05 27.44
N PRO A 677 -28.46 37.51 28.49
CA PRO A 677 -29.83 37.07 28.74
C PRO A 677 -30.67 37.40 27.51
N TRP A 678 -31.50 36.48 27.06
CA TRP A 678 -32.34 36.70 25.87
C TRP A 678 -33.25 37.93 26.03
N ALA A 679 -33.64 38.28 27.26
CA ALA A 679 -34.36 39.51 27.57
C ALA A 679 -33.61 40.78 27.14
N LEU A 680 -32.28 40.77 27.14
CA LEU A 680 -31.45 41.91 26.75
C LEU A 680 -31.30 42.02 25.22
N LEU A 681 -31.51 40.91 24.50
CA LEU A 681 -31.64 40.91 23.03
C LEU A 681 -33.03 41.41 22.61
N ASP A 682 -34.08 41.03 23.34
CA ASP A 682 -35.43 41.53 23.11
C ASP A 682 -35.54 43.04 23.41
N GLU A 683 -34.92 43.53 24.49
CA GLU A 683 -34.83 44.97 24.80
C GLU A 683 -34.07 45.76 23.72
N LEU A 684 -32.99 45.19 23.15
CA LEU A 684 -32.26 45.83 22.06
C LEU A 684 -33.04 45.83 20.74
N GLU A 685 -33.88 44.83 20.48
CA GLU A 685 -34.80 44.83 19.32
C GLU A 685 -35.92 45.86 19.49
N ASP A 686 -36.47 46.01 20.69
CA ASP A 686 -37.47 47.04 21.01
C ASP A 686 -36.87 48.45 20.93
N GLU A 687 -35.64 48.65 21.40
CA GLU A 687 -34.93 49.93 21.25
C GLU A 687 -34.61 50.25 19.80
N LYS A 688 -34.24 49.24 18.99
CA LYS A 688 -34.03 49.41 17.55
C LYS A 688 -35.32 49.80 16.85
N TYR A 689 -36.45 49.19 17.23
CA TYR A 689 -37.76 49.54 16.70
C TYR A 689 -38.15 50.97 17.09
N LYS A 690 -37.91 51.39 18.35
CA LYS A 690 -38.07 52.79 18.79
C LYS A 690 -37.21 53.75 17.99
N PHE A 691 -35.94 53.40 17.75
CA PHE A 691 -35.02 54.25 17.01
C PHE A 691 -35.43 54.43 15.55
N ASP A 692 -35.90 53.36 14.91
CA ASP A 692 -36.45 53.43 13.54
C ASP A 692 -37.76 54.23 13.51
N LEU A 693 -38.59 54.14 14.54
CA LEU A 693 -39.83 54.90 14.66
C LEU A 693 -39.57 56.40 14.90
N GLU A 694 -38.58 56.75 15.73
CA GLU A 694 -38.10 58.12 15.93
C GLU A 694 -37.45 58.69 14.67
N LYS A 695 -36.68 57.87 13.93
CA LYS A 695 -36.07 58.26 12.66
C LYS A 695 -37.14 58.52 11.60
N ASN A 696 -38.17 57.68 11.54
CA ASN A 696 -39.31 57.87 10.65
C ASN A 696 -40.17 59.08 11.05
N LEU A 697 -40.35 59.35 12.34
CA LEU A 697 -41.01 60.55 12.84
C LEU A 697 -40.19 61.82 12.54
N LYS A 698 -38.87 61.81 12.74
CA LYS A 698 -37.98 62.91 12.32
C LYS A 698 -38.00 63.11 10.81
N ALA A 699 -38.06 62.05 10.01
CA ALA A 699 -38.20 62.16 8.56
C ALA A 699 -39.58 62.73 8.14
N ALA A 700 -40.64 62.39 8.87
CA ALA A 700 -42.00 62.85 8.58
C ALA A 700 -42.28 64.29 9.05
N PHE A 701 -41.68 64.74 10.16
CA PHE A 701 -41.96 66.04 10.77
C PHE A 701 -40.78 67.04 10.70
N GLY A 702 -39.57 66.59 10.38
CA GLY A 702 -38.35 67.41 10.35
C GLY A 702 -38.19 68.34 9.15
N LYS A 703 -39.24 68.58 8.35
CA LYS A 703 -39.24 69.56 7.25
C LYS A 703 -40.08 70.82 7.54
N THR A 704 -40.54 71.02 8.77
CA THR A 704 -41.45 72.16 9.09
C THR A 704 -40.99 73.08 10.21
N LEU A 705 -39.73 73.01 10.64
CA LEU A 705 -39.12 73.98 11.55
C LEU A 705 -37.65 74.18 11.17
N ASP A 706 -37.45 74.97 10.12
CA ASP A 706 -36.30 75.88 9.91
C ASP A 706 -36.84 77.15 9.24
#